data_AF-A0A1D9GT85-F1
#
_entry.id   AF-A0A1D9GT85-F1
#
_cell.length_a   1.000
_cell.length_b   1.000
_cell.length_c   1.000
_cell.angle_alpha   90.00
_cell.angle_beta   90.00
_cell.angle_gamma   90.00
#
_symmetry.space_group_name_H-M   'P 1'
#
loop_
_entity.id
_entity.type
_entity.pdbx_description
1 polymer ?
#
loop_
_entity_poly.entity_id
_entity_poly.type
_entity_poly.pdbx_seq_one_letter_code
_entity_poly.pdbx_strand_id
1 'polypeptide(L)'
;MNMMSNKELGFADLLKTGQTLKQFRDGVLARTQQTGHYNGLTRLELRESDPIRYEKMFSKLRGGLVHARETAKKIAASPIVEQEGELCFTLYNAAGDCVLTSTGIIIHVGTMGAAIKYMMENNWEANPGIHPGDMFTNNDCAIGNVHPCDIATIVPIFAHGKLVGWVGGVTHVIDTGAVTPGSMSTGQVQRFGDGYMITCRKTGVNDTPLRDWLHESQRSVRTPKYWILDERTRIAGCHMIRDLIEEVIEEEGLEAYEKFAYEVIEEGRRGLQTRIKAMTLPGKYRKVAFVDVPYNHPDVQTSSAFAKLDSIMHSPVEMEIRKDGSWRLDFEGASRWGWHSYNAHQVAFTSGIWVMMTQTLVPTQRINDGAYYGTEFRLPKGAWMNPDDRRTGHAYAWHFLVSGWSAMWRGLSQAYFSRGYLEEVNSGNANTSNWLQGGGINQEGEIHAVNSFEASSCGTGASAIKDGLNHAAAIWNPEGDMGDIEIWEMAEPLLYLGRNVKANSGGYGKYRGGCGFETLRMVWKAQDWTMFFMGNGYMNSDWGLMGGYPAATGYRFEAHKTGLKERIALGESLPLGGDTNPDVPDYENHLNAGAVVKRDQQCMTTEDCYDNYDLYLNYLRGGPGFGDPLDREPEAIERDLNSALLLPEYAQRVYGAVATRDANGIWRVDAKQTALLRIEIRNQRLARSQPTQEWMKGERERILVKHASTQVQHMFATSFGLSRKFEQEFRRFWDLPETWTLKEEELNVPTYGAKFRMDLSRMPDVNTVVLVEE
;
A
#
# COMPACT_ATOMS: atom_id res chain seq x y z
N MET A 1 -3.07 34.39 56.19
CA MET A 1 -4.18 34.61 55.24
C MET A 1 -3.55 34.94 53.89
N ASN A 2 -3.05 33.94 53.15
CA ASN A 2 -3.76 32.88 52.39
C ASN A 2 -4.19 33.44 51.02
N MET A 3 -3.73 32.97 49.87
CA MET A 3 -2.95 31.79 49.50
C MET A 3 -2.10 32.14 48.26
N MET A 4 -0.87 31.66 48.25
CA MET A 4 -0.11 31.41 47.02
C MET A 4 -0.96 30.51 46.12
N SER A 5 -1.21 30.91 44.86
CA SER A 5 -1.89 30.03 43.92
C SER A 5 -0.93 28.93 43.49
N ASN A 6 -1.25 27.69 43.87
CA ASN A 6 -0.66 26.45 43.38
C ASN A 6 -0.78 26.32 41.84
N LYS A 7 0.03 27.02 41.05
CA LYS A 7 0.17 26.80 39.60
C LYS A 7 1.56 26.29 39.19
N GLU A 8 2.27 25.72 40.16
CA GLU A 8 3.31 24.69 39.95
C GLU A 8 2.75 23.32 40.39
N LEU A 9 1.56 22.97 39.91
CA LEU A 9 0.98 21.63 40.11
C LEU A 9 1.54 20.70 39.03
N GLY A 10 2.16 19.60 39.47
CA GLY A 10 2.86 18.62 38.63
C GLY A 10 1.99 18.03 37.52
N PHE A 11 2.60 17.90 36.34
CA PHE A 11 2.05 17.37 35.10
C PHE A 11 1.68 15.87 35.18
N ALA A 12 0.72 15.44 36.00
CA ALA A 12 0.31 14.04 36.01
C ALA A 12 -1.12 13.84 36.51
N ASP A 13 -2.09 14.47 35.85
CA ASP A 13 -3.51 14.38 36.22
C ASP A 13 -4.38 13.69 35.16
N LEU A 14 -3.85 13.39 33.96
CA LEU A 14 -4.63 12.71 32.92
C LEU A 14 -4.93 11.25 33.26
N LEU A 15 -3.98 10.53 33.84
CA LEU A 15 -4.13 9.11 34.15
C LEU A 15 -4.47 8.89 35.63
N LYS A 16 -5.23 7.82 35.90
CA LYS A 16 -5.55 7.36 37.28
C LYS A 16 -4.31 7.03 38.10
N THR A 17 -3.21 6.64 37.45
CA THR A 17 -1.93 6.30 38.09
C THR A 17 -1.18 7.52 38.62
N GLY A 18 -1.57 8.74 38.24
CA GLY A 18 -0.79 9.95 38.54
C GLY A 18 0.55 10.00 37.79
N GLN A 19 0.66 9.32 36.64
CA GLN A 19 1.80 9.40 35.72
C GLN A 19 1.44 10.26 34.51
N THR A 20 2.44 10.88 33.87
CA THR A 20 2.25 11.40 32.50
C THR A 20 1.98 10.26 31.53
N LEU A 21 1.42 10.58 30.35
CA LEU A 21 1.26 9.60 29.27
C LEU A 21 2.60 8.98 28.85
N LYS A 22 3.65 9.80 28.77
CA LYS A 22 5.00 9.32 28.46
C LYS A 22 5.52 8.35 29.51
N GLN A 23 5.46 8.71 30.79
CA GLN A 23 5.92 7.84 31.88
C GLN A 23 5.17 6.51 31.90
N PHE A 24 3.85 6.56 31.66
CA PHE A 24 3.03 5.36 31.61
C PHE A 24 3.44 4.45 30.44
N ARG A 25 3.58 4.99 29.22
CA ARG A 25 4.04 4.27 28.04
C ARG A 25 5.44 3.69 28.22
N ASP A 26 6.39 4.49 28.72
CA ASP A 26 7.75 4.05 28.99
C ASP A 26 7.75 2.85 29.98
N GLY A 27 6.86 2.87 30.97
CA GLY A 27 6.65 1.74 31.88
C GLY A 27 6.10 0.48 31.19
N VAL A 28 5.15 0.62 30.27
CA VAL A 28 4.61 -0.50 29.46
C VAL A 28 5.74 -1.13 28.63
N LEU A 29 6.54 -0.32 27.96
CA LEU A 29 7.65 -0.79 27.13
C LEU A 29 8.76 -1.45 27.96
N ALA A 30 9.14 -0.87 29.09
CA ALA A 30 10.15 -1.45 29.99
C ALA A 30 9.73 -2.84 30.50
N ARG A 31 8.47 -3.00 30.91
CA ARG A 31 7.92 -4.31 31.29
C ARG A 31 7.89 -5.30 30.13
N THR A 32 7.58 -4.81 28.93
CA THR A 32 7.58 -5.63 27.71
C THR A 32 8.98 -6.14 27.39
N GLN A 33 9.98 -5.26 27.39
CA GLN A 33 11.37 -5.63 27.14
C GLN A 33 11.92 -6.60 28.19
N GLN A 34 11.59 -6.41 29.46
CA GLN A 34 12.08 -7.24 30.55
C GLN A 34 11.51 -8.67 30.52
N THR A 35 10.25 -8.83 30.09
CA THR A 35 9.53 -10.10 30.22
C THR A 35 9.34 -10.84 28.89
N GLY A 36 9.42 -10.15 27.75
CA GLY A 36 9.01 -10.67 26.45
C GLY A 36 7.49 -10.77 26.25
N HIS A 37 6.69 -10.26 27.20
CA HIS A 37 5.24 -10.22 27.16
C HIS A 37 4.76 -8.78 27.17
N TYR A 38 3.78 -8.44 26.32
CA TYR A 38 3.25 -7.08 26.27
C TYR A 38 2.78 -6.62 27.65
N ASN A 39 3.26 -5.45 28.07
CA ASN A 39 3.01 -4.84 29.38
C ASN A 39 3.42 -5.70 30.60
N GLY A 40 4.26 -6.73 30.41
CA GLY A 40 4.63 -7.66 31.48
C GLY A 40 3.59 -8.74 31.78
N LEU A 41 2.57 -8.90 30.92
CA LEU A 41 1.43 -9.80 31.14
C LEU A 41 1.81 -11.26 30.87
N THR A 42 2.45 -11.88 31.85
CA THR A 42 2.74 -13.34 31.83
C THR A 42 1.46 -14.18 32.00
N ARG A 43 0.43 -13.62 32.66
CA ARG A 43 -0.92 -14.18 32.75
C ARG A 43 -1.95 -13.18 32.23
N LEU A 44 -3.07 -13.68 31.72
CA LEU A 44 -4.21 -12.88 31.26
C LEU A 44 -5.33 -13.04 32.30
N GLU A 45 -5.28 -12.25 33.37
CA GLU A 45 -6.10 -12.47 34.57
C GLU A 45 -7.60 -12.46 34.26
N LEU A 46 -8.10 -11.45 33.54
CA LEU A 46 -9.51 -11.35 33.20
C LEU A 46 -9.92 -12.50 32.28
N ARG A 47 -9.12 -12.79 31.25
CA ARG A 47 -9.40 -13.89 30.33
C ARG A 47 -9.43 -15.24 31.03
N GLU A 48 -8.51 -15.47 31.98
CA GLU A 48 -8.37 -16.74 32.69
C GLU A 48 -9.42 -16.92 33.79
N SER A 49 -9.75 -15.85 34.52
CA SER A 49 -10.68 -15.92 35.67
C SER A 49 -12.15 -15.71 35.28
N ASP A 50 -12.43 -14.92 34.24
CA ASP A 50 -13.78 -14.63 33.73
C ASP A 50 -13.79 -14.57 32.19
N PRO A 51 -13.60 -15.73 31.52
CA PRO A 51 -13.53 -15.80 30.06
C PRO A 51 -14.84 -15.37 29.38
N ILE A 52 -15.98 -15.53 30.04
CA ILE A 52 -17.29 -15.14 29.50
C ILE A 52 -17.36 -13.62 29.39
N ARG A 53 -16.97 -12.91 30.45
CA ARG A 53 -16.94 -11.44 30.43
C ARG A 53 -15.91 -10.89 29.45
N TYR A 54 -14.74 -11.52 29.39
CA TYR A 54 -13.71 -11.18 28.42
C TYR A 54 -14.21 -11.27 26.97
N GLU A 55 -14.82 -12.40 26.57
CA GLU A 55 -15.35 -12.58 25.21
C GLU A 55 -16.59 -11.72 24.95
N LYS A 56 -17.42 -11.45 25.96
CA LYS A 56 -18.55 -10.52 25.85
C LYS A 56 -18.07 -9.13 25.47
N MET A 57 -17.05 -8.60 26.17
CA MET A 57 -16.47 -7.30 25.84
C MET A 57 -15.81 -7.31 24.46
N PHE A 58 -15.03 -8.33 24.11
CA PHE A 58 -14.46 -8.46 22.78
C PHE A 58 -15.53 -8.41 21.69
N SER A 59 -16.61 -9.19 21.84
CA SER A 59 -17.70 -9.26 20.86
C SER A 59 -18.43 -7.93 20.72
N LYS A 60 -18.83 -7.30 21.84
CA LYS A 60 -19.56 -6.02 21.85
C LYS A 60 -18.72 -4.90 21.25
N LEU A 61 -17.46 -4.76 21.69
CA LEU A 61 -16.56 -3.73 21.21
C LEU A 61 -16.25 -3.91 19.73
N ARG A 62 -15.81 -5.10 19.30
CA ARG A 62 -15.52 -5.36 17.87
C ARG A 62 -16.74 -5.12 16.99
N GLY A 63 -17.92 -5.58 17.41
CA GLY A 63 -19.17 -5.32 16.69
C GLY A 63 -19.47 -3.84 16.55
N GLY A 64 -19.18 -3.05 17.58
CA GLY A 64 -19.32 -1.60 17.57
C GLY A 64 -18.35 -0.89 16.61
N LEU A 65 -17.07 -1.28 16.55
CA LEU A 65 -16.13 -0.74 15.57
C LEU A 65 -16.59 -1.00 14.12
N VAL A 66 -17.04 -2.23 13.83
CA VAL A 66 -17.58 -2.59 12.51
C VAL A 66 -18.84 -1.78 12.20
N HIS A 67 -19.75 -1.65 13.17
CA HIS A 67 -20.98 -0.88 12.99
C HIS A 67 -20.71 0.62 12.77
N ALA A 68 -19.73 1.20 13.48
CA ALA A 68 -19.32 2.59 13.30
C ALA A 68 -18.81 2.85 11.88
N ARG A 69 -17.97 1.96 11.35
CA ARG A 69 -17.51 2.02 9.94
C ARG A 69 -18.69 1.99 8.96
N GLU A 70 -19.53 0.95 9.05
CA GLU A 70 -20.63 0.73 8.10
C GLU A 70 -21.71 1.83 8.15
N THR A 71 -21.86 2.49 9.30
CA THR A 71 -22.82 3.58 9.47
C THR A 71 -22.23 4.90 9.02
N ALA A 72 -21.04 5.25 9.48
CA ALA A 72 -20.43 6.55 9.22
C ALA A 72 -20.07 6.73 7.75
N LYS A 73 -19.70 5.67 7.01
CA LYS A 73 -19.34 5.77 5.59
C LYS A 73 -20.44 6.39 4.73
N LYS A 74 -21.71 6.22 5.13
CA LYS A 74 -22.91 6.76 4.45
C LYS A 74 -23.05 8.28 4.53
N ILE A 75 -22.19 8.97 5.30
CA ILE A 75 -22.14 10.43 5.38
C ILE A 75 -21.35 11.03 4.21
N ALA A 76 -20.36 10.29 3.70
CA ALA A 76 -19.46 10.78 2.67
C ALA A 76 -20.19 11.01 1.33
N ALA A 77 -19.76 12.02 0.58
CA ALA A 77 -20.13 12.17 -0.83
C ALA A 77 -19.11 11.52 -1.78
N SER A 78 -17.90 11.22 -1.29
CA SER A 78 -16.85 10.59 -2.09
C SER A 78 -17.15 9.10 -2.25
N PRO A 79 -17.22 8.56 -3.48
CA PRO A 79 -17.40 7.13 -3.70
C PRO A 79 -16.31 6.26 -3.04
N ILE A 80 -15.09 6.81 -2.92
CA ILE A 80 -13.95 6.18 -2.24
C ILE A 80 -14.31 5.76 -0.81
N VAL A 81 -15.07 6.60 -0.10
CA VAL A 81 -15.47 6.32 1.29
C VAL A 81 -16.81 5.61 1.35
N GLU A 82 -17.81 6.10 0.60
CA GLU A 82 -19.20 5.65 0.71
C GLU A 82 -19.40 4.22 0.16
N GLN A 83 -18.90 3.98 -1.06
CA GLN A 83 -19.03 2.71 -1.77
C GLN A 83 -17.86 1.77 -1.41
N GLU A 84 -16.64 2.15 -1.77
CA GLU A 84 -15.45 1.28 -1.64
C GLU A 84 -15.04 1.03 -0.19
N GLY A 85 -15.42 1.93 0.71
CA GLY A 85 -15.18 1.77 2.14
C GLY A 85 -13.71 1.98 2.54
N GLU A 86 -13.03 2.94 1.91
CA GLU A 86 -11.64 3.30 2.24
C GLU A 86 -11.58 4.23 3.45
N LEU A 87 -12.07 3.68 4.55
CA LEU A 87 -12.07 4.22 5.89
C LEU A 87 -11.84 3.11 6.91
N CYS A 88 -11.31 3.48 8.07
CA CYS A 88 -11.06 2.56 9.18
C CYS A 88 -11.24 3.25 10.53
N PHE A 89 -11.80 2.54 11.51
CA PHE A 89 -11.91 3.00 12.89
C PHE A 89 -11.21 2.04 13.85
N THR A 90 -10.40 2.60 14.75
CA THR A 90 -9.56 1.83 15.67
C THR A 90 -9.64 2.37 17.08
N LEU A 91 -9.82 1.46 18.04
CA LEU A 91 -9.79 1.73 19.47
C LEU A 91 -8.37 1.48 20.00
N TYR A 92 -7.85 2.42 20.79
CA TYR A 92 -6.53 2.35 21.41
C TYR A 92 -6.63 2.45 22.93
N ASN A 93 -5.72 1.79 23.63
CA ASN A 93 -5.55 1.99 25.07
C ASN A 93 -4.79 3.30 25.36
N ALA A 94 -4.63 3.65 26.63
CA ALA A 94 -4.00 4.91 27.03
C ALA A 94 -2.53 5.07 26.57
N ALA A 95 -1.84 3.98 26.21
CA ALA A 95 -0.46 3.99 25.68
C ALA A 95 -0.39 4.12 24.14
N GLY A 96 -1.54 4.26 23.47
CA GLY A 96 -1.62 4.37 22.02
C GLY A 96 -1.42 3.05 21.28
N ASP A 97 -1.65 1.91 21.96
CA ASP A 97 -1.62 0.60 21.32
C ASP A 97 -3.04 0.15 20.97
N CYS A 98 -3.21 -0.38 19.76
CA CYS A 98 -4.50 -0.82 19.24
C CYS A 98 -5.07 -1.95 20.10
N VAL A 99 -6.32 -1.82 20.51
CA VAL A 99 -7.10 -2.83 21.24
C VAL A 99 -7.90 -3.66 20.23
N LEU A 100 -8.69 -2.99 19.38
CA LEU A 100 -9.57 -3.56 18.35
C LEU A 100 -9.75 -2.56 17.20
N THR A 101 -10.10 -3.06 16.01
CA THR A 101 -10.27 -2.26 14.80
C THR A 101 -11.41 -2.79 13.92
N SER A 102 -11.99 -1.94 13.07
CA SER A 102 -12.83 -2.35 11.95
C SER A 102 -11.99 -3.02 10.85
N THR A 103 -12.62 -3.48 9.77
CA THR A 103 -11.88 -3.79 8.54
C THR A 103 -11.72 -2.53 7.66
N GLY A 104 -11.40 -2.67 6.37
CA GLY A 104 -11.02 -1.57 5.46
C GLY A 104 -9.51 -1.30 5.43
N ILE A 105 -9.11 -0.03 5.35
CA ILE A 105 -7.70 0.43 5.28
C ILE A 105 -6.95 0.30 6.61
N ILE A 106 -6.83 -0.93 7.12
CA ILE A 106 -6.31 -1.22 8.46
C ILE A 106 -4.80 -0.97 8.64
N ILE A 107 -4.08 -0.57 7.59
CA ILE A 107 -2.69 -0.06 7.75
C ILE A 107 -2.63 1.09 8.77
N HIS A 108 -3.71 1.86 8.88
CA HIS A 108 -3.79 3.01 9.77
C HIS A 108 -3.93 2.67 11.24
N VAL A 109 -4.17 1.40 11.58
CA VAL A 109 -4.01 0.89 12.96
C VAL A 109 -2.65 1.32 13.51
N GLY A 110 -1.58 1.07 12.76
CA GLY A 110 -0.23 1.48 13.15
C GLY A 110 0.02 2.98 13.01
N THR A 111 -0.46 3.62 11.94
CA THR A 111 -0.17 5.05 11.69
C THR A 111 -0.81 5.99 12.71
N MET A 112 -2.08 5.77 13.08
CA MET A 112 -2.76 6.58 14.10
C MET A 112 -2.20 6.29 15.48
N GLY A 113 -1.84 5.03 15.77
CA GLY A 113 -1.10 4.65 16.98
C GLY A 113 0.25 5.37 17.08
N ALA A 114 1.00 5.49 15.98
CA ALA A 114 2.26 6.24 15.93
C ALA A 114 2.05 7.74 16.14
N ALA A 115 0.98 8.33 15.59
CA ALA A 115 0.61 9.73 15.83
C ALA A 115 0.26 9.99 17.32
N ILE A 116 -0.50 9.08 17.95
CA ILE A 116 -0.78 9.11 19.39
C ILE A 116 0.53 9.03 20.19
N LYS A 117 1.42 8.09 19.85
CA LYS A 117 2.72 7.93 20.50
C LYS A 117 3.62 9.15 20.30
N TYR A 118 3.56 9.81 19.14
CA TYR A 118 4.29 11.05 18.87
C TYR A 118 3.80 12.19 19.78
N MET A 119 2.48 12.33 19.97
CA MET A 119 1.92 13.30 20.93
C MET A 119 2.46 13.06 22.36
N MET A 120 2.57 11.79 22.77
CA MET A 120 3.09 11.42 24.10
C MET A 120 4.58 11.76 24.25
N GLU A 121 5.40 11.42 23.26
CA GLU A 121 6.85 11.66 23.30
C GLU A 121 7.21 13.15 23.27
N ASN A 122 6.32 13.98 22.72
CA ASN A 122 6.55 15.41 22.57
C ASN A 122 5.65 16.25 23.49
N ASN A 123 5.17 15.65 24.59
CA ASN A 123 4.53 16.37 25.70
C ASN A 123 3.28 17.19 25.31
N TRP A 124 2.46 16.66 24.38
CA TRP A 124 1.14 17.24 24.07
C TRP A 124 0.25 17.38 25.32
N GLU A 125 0.46 16.53 26.33
CA GLU A 125 -0.19 16.62 27.65
C GLU A 125 0.00 18.00 28.30
N ALA A 126 1.18 18.61 28.15
CA ALA A 126 1.44 19.94 28.68
C ALA A 126 0.97 21.06 27.75
N ASN A 127 1.21 20.91 26.44
CA ASN A 127 0.84 21.90 25.43
C ASN A 127 0.66 21.19 24.08
N PRO A 128 -0.53 21.22 23.45
CA PRO A 128 -1.69 22.08 23.74
C PRO A 128 -2.64 21.58 24.84
N GLY A 129 -2.26 20.55 25.59
CA GLY A 129 -3.14 19.88 26.55
C GLY A 129 -4.05 18.86 25.86
N ILE A 130 -4.55 17.90 26.63
CA ILE A 130 -5.48 16.86 26.16
C ILE A 130 -6.68 16.85 27.12
N HIS A 131 -7.87 17.19 26.63
CA HIS A 131 -9.07 17.33 27.44
C HIS A 131 -10.26 16.53 26.86
N PRO A 132 -11.27 16.19 27.67
CA PRO A 132 -12.52 15.63 27.18
C PRO A 132 -13.12 16.53 26.09
N GLY A 133 -13.54 15.92 24.98
CA GLY A 133 -14.14 16.60 23.84
C GLY A 133 -13.14 17.34 22.92
N ASP A 134 -11.84 17.22 23.16
CA ASP A 134 -10.83 17.63 22.18
C ASP A 134 -10.84 16.69 20.97
N MET A 135 -10.57 17.25 19.78
CA MET A 135 -10.36 16.49 18.55
C MET A 135 -9.01 16.86 17.94
N PHE A 136 -8.23 15.86 17.55
CA PHE A 136 -6.96 16.05 16.88
C PHE A 136 -7.05 15.55 15.44
N THR A 137 -6.42 16.26 14.51
CA THR A 137 -6.29 15.84 13.11
C THR A 137 -4.82 15.65 12.76
N ASN A 138 -4.51 14.60 12.00
CA ASN A 138 -3.16 14.29 11.57
C ASN A 138 -3.13 13.59 10.21
N ASN A 139 -2.14 13.92 9.38
CA ASN A 139 -1.78 13.12 8.20
C ASN A 139 -0.26 13.13 7.93
N ASP A 140 0.56 13.59 8.88
CA ASP A 140 1.98 13.82 8.62
C ASP A 140 2.77 12.52 8.40
N CYS A 141 3.27 12.33 7.17
CA CYS A 141 4.07 11.18 6.78
C CYS A 141 5.42 11.10 7.50
N ALA A 142 5.95 12.24 7.95
CA ALA A 142 7.24 12.31 8.65
C ALA A 142 7.18 11.71 10.07
N ILE A 143 5.98 11.46 10.59
CA ILE A 143 5.77 10.74 11.86
C ILE A 143 5.10 9.37 11.65
N GLY A 144 4.97 8.91 10.40
CA GLY A 144 4.60 7.54 10.09
C GLY A 144 3.30 7.31 9.35
N ASN A 145 2.58 8.35 8.93
CA ASN A 145 1.46 8.16 8.01
C ASN A 145 1.92 7.62 6.65
N VAL A 146 1.00 7.01 5.90
CA VAL A 146 1.29 6.46 4.56
C VAL A 146 1.56 7.60 3.58
N HIS A 147 0.56 8.46 3.38
CA HIS A 147 0.61 9.59 2.48
C HIS A 147 -0.40 10.66 2.92
N PRO A 148 -0.35 11.89 2.38
CA PRO A 148 -1.13 13.01 2.92
C PRO A 148 -2.64 12.85 2.75
N CYS A 149 -3.11 12.09 1.76
CA CYS A 149 -4.54 11.92 1.51
C CYS A 149 -5.24 10.99 2.51
N ASP A 150 -4.51 10.26 3.35
CA ASP A 150 -5.11 9.51 4.45
C ASP A 150 -5.17 10.38 5.71
N ILE A 151 -6.34 10.95 5.99
CA ILE A 151 -6.52 11.91 7.10
C ILE A 151 -7.07 11.20 8.32
N ALA A 152 -6.36 11.27 9.45
CA ALA A 152 -6.81 10.76 10.73
C ALA A 152 -7.49 11.85 11.58
N THR A 153 -8.61 11.51 12.20
CA THR A 153 -9.20 12.20 13.35
C THR A 153 -9.00 11.33 14.59
N ILE A 154 -8.43 11.89 15.65
CA ILE A 154 -8.10 11.19 16.90
C ILE A 154 -8.80 11.89 18.05
N VAL A 155 -9.57 11.14 18.84
CA VAL A 155 -10.35 11.64 19.98
C VAL A 155 -9.94 10.90 21.25
N PRO A 156 -9.58 11.60 22.33
CA PRO A 156 -9.31 10.97 23.63
C PRO A 156 -10.61 10.53 24.31
N ILE A 157 -10.58 9.39 24.98
CA ILE A 157 -11.72 8.82 25.70
C ILE A 157 -11.45 8.93 27.21
N PHE A 158 -12.39 9.53 27.95
CA PHE A 158 -12.27 9.76 29.38
C PHE A 158 -13.36 9.02 30.16
N ALA A 159 -13.01 8.48 31.33
CA ALA A 159 -13.96 7.96 32.31
C ALA A 159 -13.60 8.51 33.70
N HIS A 160 -14.60 9.00 34.45
CA HIS A 160 -14.40 9.63 35.77
C HIS A 160 -13.31 10.72 35.79
N GLY A 161 -13.22 11.50 34.71
CA GLY A 161 -12.23 12.58 34.56
C GLY A 161 -10.80 12.12 34.26
N LYS A 162 -10.57 10.83 34.00
CA LYS A 162 -9.27 10.26 33.63
C LYS A 162 -9.29 9.69 32.22
N LEU A 163 -8.19 9.82 31.49
CA LEU A 163 -8.02 9.24 30.15
C LEU A 163 -7.93 7.71 30.29
N VAL A 164 -8.74 6.99 29.51
CA VAL A 164 -8.78 5.52 29.48
C VAL A 164 -8.40 4.93 28.12
N GLY A 165 -8.34 5.76 27.08
CA GLY A 165 -7.97 5.33 25.74
C GLY A 165 -8.16 6.42 24.69
N TRP A 166 -8.10 6.02 23.44
CA TRP A 166 -8.28 6.88 22.28
C TRP A 166 -9.10 6.14 21.22
N VAL A 167 -9.78 6.89 20.37
CA VAL A 167 -10.30 6.38 19.10
C VAL A 167 -9.69 7.16 17.95
N GLY A 168 -9.26 6.44 16.92
CA GLY A 168 -8.81 6.99 15.66
C GLY A 168 -9.77 6.58 14.53
N GLY A 169 -10.16 7.55 13.71
CA GLY A 169 -10.88 7.33 12.46
C GLY A 169 -10.08 7.89 11.30
N VAL A 170 -9.93 7.12 10.22
CA VAL A 170 -9.24 7.56 9.00
C VAL A 170 -10.17 7.44 7.80
N THR A 171 -10.01 8.33 6.84
CA THR A 171 -10.61 8.22 5.49
C THR A 171 -9.55 8.63 4.46
N HIS A 172 -9.54 7.96 3.33
CA HIS A 172 -8.83 8.46 2.16
C HIS A 172 -9.62 9.61 1.50
N VAL A 173 -9.02 10.79 1.42
CA VAL A 173 -9.61 11.94 0.72
C VAL A 173 -9.14 12.00 -0.74
N ILE A 174 -9.92 12.62 -1.63
CA ILE A 174 -9.61 12.68 -3.07
C ILE A 174 -8.31 13.44 -3.36
N ASP A 175 -8.09 14.57 -2.69
CA ASP A 175 -6.98 15.48 -2.93
C ASP A 175 -6.62 16.26 -1.65
N THR A 176 -5.34 16.60 -1.51
CA THR A 176 -4.83 17.45 -0.41
C THR A 176 -4.11 18.70 -0.90
N GLY A 177 -4.34 19.13 -2.14
CA GLY A 177 -3.70 20.32 -2.68
C GLY A 177 -2.22 20.13 -3.03
N ALA A 178 -1.81 18.92 -3.46
CA ALA A 178 -0.49 18.69 -4.03
C ALA A 178 -0.33 19.44 -5.37
N VAL A 179 0.88 19.48 -5.93
CA VAL A 179 1.18 20.20 -7.18
C VAL A 179 0.23 19.78 -8.31
N THR A 180 0.12 18.48 -8.59
CA THR A 180 -0.83 17.95 -9.58
C THR A 180 -2.14 17.51 -8.91
N PRO A 181 -3.27 17.53 -9.64
CA PRO A 181 -4.59 17.21 -9.09
C PRO A 181 -4.85 15.70 -8.98
N GLY A 182 -4.86 15.17 -7.75
CA GLY A 182 -5.13 13.75 -7.47
C GLY A 182 -4.53 13.34 -6.12
N SER A 183 -4.78 12.10 -5.67
CA SER A 183 -4.25 11.64 -4.38
C SER A 183 -2.85 11.05 -4.52
N MET A 184 -2.64 10.19 -5.53
CA MET A 184 -1.38 9.54 -5.87
C MET A 184 -0.54 10.41 -6.82
N SER A 185 -0.32 11.67 -6.44
CA SER A 185 0.18 12.74 -7.31
C SER A 185 1.67 12.62 -7.70
N THR A 186 1.98 13.17 -8.87
CA THR A 186 3.34 13.33 -9.43
C THR A 186 3.68 14.82 -9.65
N GLY A 187 4.91 15.14 -10.04
CA GLY A 187 5.34 16.51 -10.35
C GLY A 187 6.08 17.18 -9.20
N GLN A 188 5.53 17.16 -7.98
CA GLN A 188 6.34 17.46 -6.80
C GLN A 188 7.41 16.39 -6.56
N VAL A 189 8.53 16.80 -5.99
CA VAL A 189 9.69 15.90 -5.75
C VAL A 189 10.19 15.96 -4.31
N GLN A 190 9.48 16.72 -3.47
CA GLN A 190 9.79 16.99 -2.07
C GLN A 190 8.48 17.19 -1.31
N ARG A 191 8.53 17.15 0.03
CA ARG A 191 7.43 17.52 0.94
C ARG A 191 6.79 18.87 0.57
N PHE A 192 7.59 19.80 0.07
CA PHE A 192 7.12 21.13 -0.35
C PHE A 192 6.41 21.03 -1.70
N GLY A 193 5.07 21.02 -1.65
CA GLY A 193 4.21 20.77 -2.81
C GLY A 193 3.55 19.38 -2.80
N ASP A 194 3.79 18.57 -1.75
CA ASP A 194 3.25 17.22 -1.60
C ASP A 194 1.87 17.17 -0.93
N GLY A 195 1.17 18.30 -0.89
CA GLY A 195 -0.14 18.43 -0.25
C GLY A 195 -0.10 19.06 1.15
N TYR A 196 -1.30 19.27 1.69
CA TYR A 196 -1.54 19.89 3.00
C TYR A 196 -1.18 18.91 4.12
N MET A 197 -0.16 19.26 4.90
CA MET A 197 0.41 18.42 5.95
C MET A 197 0.01 18.93 7.34
N ILE A 198 -0.58 18.06 8.15
CA ILE A 198 -1.16 18.35 9.46
C ILE A 198 -0.48 17.44 10.49
N THR A 199 0.26 18.04 11.43
CA THR A 199 1.01 17.32 12.46
C THR A 199 0.26 17.39 13.80
N CYS A 200 -0.55 16.37 14.10
CA CYS A 200 -1.30 16.22 15.37
C CYS A 200 -1.95 17.53 15.89
N ARG A 201 -2.58 18.30 14.99
CA ARG A 201 -3.19 19.60 15.33
C ARG A 201 -4.46 19.37 16.15
N LYS A 202 -4.64 20.12 17.24
CA LYS A 202 -5.95 20.22 17.91
C LYS A 202 -6.88 21.03 17.01
N THR A 203 -7.84 20.36 16.38
CA THR A 203 -8.75 20.92 15.37
C THR A 203 -10.18 21.07 15.87
N GLY A 204 -10.48 20.53 17.05
CA GLY A 204 -11.76 20.75 17.73
C GLY A 204 -11.63 20.75 19.25
N VAL A 205 -12.57 21.44 19.90
CA VAL A 205 -12.72 21.49 21.36
C VAL A 205 -14.19 21.39 21.71
N ASN A 206 -14.52 20.74 22.83
CA ASN A 206 -15.91 20.50 23.25
C ASN A 206 -16.77 19.92 22.10
N ASP A 207 -16.28 18.88 21.44
CA ASP A 207 -16.91 18.19 20.31
C ASP A 207 -17.24 19.10 19.10
N THR A 208 -16.61 20.28 19.04
CA THR A 208 -16.87 21.28 18.00
C THR A 208 -15.60 21.61 17.22
N PRO A 209 -15.58 21.42 15.88
CA PRO A 209 -14.45 21.84 15.05
C PRO A 209 -14.20 23.35 15.12
N LEU A 210 -12.93 23.74 15.14
CA LEU A 210 -12.49 25.12 15.21
C LEU A 210 -12.72 25.83 13.86
N ARG A 211 -13.21 27.07 13.90
CA ARG A 211 -13.58 27.81 12.68
C ARG A 211 -12.39 28.16 11.79
N ASP A 212 -11.27 28.53 12.40
CA ASP A 212 -10.01 28.83 11.70
C ASP A 212 -9.49 27.58 10.97
N TRP A 213 -9.53 26.41 11.62
CA TRP A 213 -9.23 25.13 11.00
C TRP A 213 -10.13 24.86 9.79
N LEU A 214 -11.45 25.01 9.94
CA LEU A 214 -12.41 24.77 8.85
C LEU A 214 -12.10 25.67 7.64
N HIS A 215 -11.91 26.98 7.87
CA HIS A 215 -11.63 27.90 6.78
C HIS A 215 -10.28 27.66 6.10
N GLU A 216 -9.23 27.29 6.85
CA GLU A 216 -7.89 27.05 6.34
C GLU A 216 -7.80 25.73 5.56
N SER A 217 -8.31 24.63 6.14
CA SER A 217 -8.24 23.31 5.51
C SER A 217 -9.04 23.26 4.20
N GLN A 218 -10.27 23.78 4.20
CA GLN A 218 -11.17 23.72 3.05
C GLN A 218 -10.66 24.50 1.83
N ARG A 219 -9.90 25.57 2.03
CA ARG A 219 -9.30 26.34 0.91
C ARG A 219 -7.95 25.80 0.44
N SER A 220 -7.42 24.79 1.13
CA SER A 220 -6.11 24.19 0.83
C SER A 220 -6.23 22.96 -0.08
N VAL A 221 -7.45 22.60 -0.49
CA VAL A 221 -7.75 21.41 -1.30
C VAL A 221 -8.66 21.76 -2.48
N ARG A 222 -8.65 20.92 -3.52
CA ARG A 222 -9.49 21.12 -4.72
C ARG A 222 -10.93 20.68 -4.54
N THR A 223 -11.18 19.68 -3.69
CA THR A 223 -12.47 18.98 -3.54
C THR A 223 -13.13 19.24 -2.17
N PRO A 224 -13.45 20.50 -1.81
CA PRO A 224 -13.84 20.87 -0.44
C PRO A 224 -15.15 20.22 0.03
N LYS A 225 -16.13 20.04 -0.86
CA LYS A 225 -17.41 19.37 -0.50
C LYS A 225 -17.17 17.94 0.01
N TYR A 226 -16.29 17.20 -0.66
CA TYR A 226 -15.90 15.85 -0.31
C TYR A 226 -15.09 15.85 0.99
N TRP A 227 -14.07 16.70 1.09
CA TRP A 227 -13.25 16.86 2.30
C TRP A 227 -14.08 17.11 3.57
N ILE A 228 -15.08 18.00 3.48
CA ILE A 228 -15.97 18.34 4.61
C ILE A 228 -16.75 17.10 5.05
N LEU A 229 -17.34 16.36 4.12
CA LEU A 229 -18.15 15.19 4.46
C LEU A 229 -17.29 14.03 4.96
N ASP A 230 -16.07 13.86 4.43
CA ASP A 230 -15.11 12.89 4.95
C ASP A 230 -14.69 13.24 6.39
N GLU A 231 -14.50 14.52 6.72
CA GLU A 231 -14.28 14.95 8.11
C GLU A 231 -15.46 14.61 9.02
N ARG A 232 -16.69 14.84 8.56
CA ARG A 232 -17.89 14.47 9.33
C ARG A 232 -18.02 12.97 9.52
N THR A 233 -17.68 12.17 8.51
CA THR A 233 -17.60 10.70 8.60
C THR A 233 -16.66 10.28 9.73
N ARG A 234 -15.44 10.84 9.79
CA ARG A 234 -14.46 10.51 10.84
C ARG A 234 -14.95 10.92 12.22
N ILE A 235 -15.46 12.15 12.39
CA ILE A 235 -15.97 12.63 13.68
C ILE A 235 -17.14 11.76 14.17
N ALA A 236 -18.08 11.44 13.29
CA ALA A 236 -19.24 10.62 13.64
C ALA A 236 -18.83 9.24 14.17
N GLY A 237 -17.96 8.53 13.44
CA GLY A 237 -17.49 7.21 13.88
C GLY A 237 -16.67 7.27 15.17
N CYS A 238 -15.81 8.28 15.35
CA CYS A 238 -15.09 8.49 16.61
C CYS A 238 -16.05 8.67 17.79
N HIS A 239 -17.08 9.51 17.66
CA HIS A 239 -18.04 9.73 18.74
C HIS A 239 -18.90 8.49 19.02
N MET A 240 -19.38 7.78 17.98
CA MET A 240 -20.11 6.52 18.16
C MET A 240 -19.31 5.49 18.98
N ILE A 241 -17.99 5.41 18.74
CA ILE A 241 -17.12 4.48 19.45
C ILE A 241 -16.85 4.98 20.87
N ARG A 242 -16.59 6.27 21.07
CA ARG A 242 -16.44 6.85 22.42
C ARG A 242 -17.65 6.53 23.28
N ASP A 243 -18.84 6.81 22.77
CA ASP A 243 -20.11 6.60 23.48
C ASP A 243 -20.31 5.11 23.81
N LEU A 244 -19.97 4.21 22.87
CA LEU A 244 -19.94 2.76 23.13
C LEU A 244 -18.97 2.36 24.25
N ILE A 245 -17.78 2.96 24.32
CA ILE A 245 -16.83 2.67 25.41
C ILE A 245 -17.40 3.12 26.75
N GLU A 246 -18.02 4.30 26.80
CA GLU A 246 -18.68 4.81 28.00
C GLU A 246 -19.78 3.85 28.48
N GLU A 247 -20.63 3.37 27.57
CA GLU A 247 -21.67 2.35 27.87
C GLU A 247 -21.06 1.04 28.38
N VAL A 248 -19.98 0.54 27.75
CA VAL A 248 -19.29 -0.68 28.19
C VAL A 248 -18.66 -0.50 29.56
N ILE A 249 -18.10 0.67 29.87
CA ILE A 249 -17.55 0.97 31.19
C ILE A 249 -18.65 1.07 32.24
N GLU A 250 -19.83 1.60 31.90
CA GLU A 250 -20.98 1.64 32.81
C GLU A 250 -21.52 0.23 33.12
N GLU A 251 -21.65 -0.62 32.11
CA GLU A 251 -22.16 -2.00 32.25
C GLU A 251 -21.16 -2.96 32.88
N GLU A 252 -19.91 -2.94 32.39
CA GLU A 252 -18.87 -3.90 32.76
C GLU A 252 -17.89 -3.33 33.78
N GLY A 253 -17.97 -2.06 34.16
CA GLY A 253 -17.06 -1.45 35.11
C GLY A 253 -15.67 -1.15 34.54
N LEU A 254 -15.10 -0.03 35.00
CA LEU A 254 -13.81 0.49 34.53
C LEU A 254 -12.65 -0.50 34.71
N GLU A 255 -12.59 -1.25 35.82
CA GLU A 255 -11.48 -2.18 36.09
C GLU A 255 -11.43 -3.32 35.06
N ALA A 256 -12.59 -3.85 34.65
CA ALA A 256 -12.63 -4.93 33.67
C ALA A 256 -12.21 -4.42 32.28
N TYR A 257 -12.68 -3.23 31.90
CA TYR A 257 -12.25 -2.57 30.66
C TYR A 257 -10.75 -2.28 30.65
N GLU A 258 -10.20 -1.71 31.73
CA GLU A 258 -8.77 -1.44 31.86
C GLU A 258 -7.96 -2.73 31.72
N LYS A 259 -8.36 -3.86 32.34
CA LYS A 259 -7.68 -5.16 32.14
C LYS A 259 -7.76 -5.64 30.69
N PHE A 260 -8.96 -5.63 30.11
CA PHE A 260 -9.20 -6.05 28.73
C PHE A 260 -8.33 -5.28 27.72
N ALA A 261 -8.23 -3.96 27.88
CA ALA A 261 -7.51 -3.05 26.98
C ALA A 261 -6.00 -3.34 26.86
N TYR A 262 -5.41 -4.13 27.77
CA TYR A 262 -4.01 -4.59 27.65
C TYR A 262 -3.91 -6.10 27.44
N GLU A 263 -4.78 -6.91 28.05
CA GLU A 263 -4.75 -8.37 27.90
C GLU A 263 -5.00 -8.84 26.45
N VAL A 264 -5.90 -8.18 25.72
CA VAL A 264 -6.23 -8.55 24.33
C VAL A 264 -5.06 -8.33 23.37
N ILE A 265 -4.15 -7.41 23.69
CA ILE A 265 -2.96 -7.13 22.91
C ILE A 265 -1.91 -8.23 23.12
N GLU A 266 -1.67 -8.63 24.37
CA GLU A 266 -0.81 -9.79 24.66
C GLU A 266 -1.40 -11.09 24.08
N GLU A 267 -2.72 -11.26 24.10
CA GLU A 267 -3.38 -12.36 23.39
C GLU A 267 -3.07 -12.33 21.89
N GLY A 268 -3.12 -11.16 21.23
CA GLY A 268 -2.74 -11.00 19.83
C GLY A 268 -1.29 -11.42 19.55
N ARG A 269 -0.35 -11.03 20.42
CA ARG A 269 1.07 -11.42 20.34
C ARG A 269 1.26 -12.94 20.44
N ARG A 270 0.59 -13.57 21.42
CA ARG A 270 0.58 -15.04 21.59
C ARG A 270 -0.06 -15.74 20.40
N GLY A 271 -1.11 -15.14 19.82
CA GLY A 271 -1.79 -15.63 18.61
C GLY A 271 -0.86 -15.73 17.41
N LEU A 272 -0.08 -14.67 17.14
CA LEU A 272 0.94 -14.69 16.09
C LEU A 272 1.96 -15.81 16.32
N GLN A 273 2.57 -15.86 17.52
CA GLN A 273 3.59 -16.86 17.85
C GLN A 273 3.06 -18.30 17.68
N THR A 274 1.80 -18.52 18.04
CA THR A 274 1.12 -19.81 17.87
C THR A 274 0.92 -20.14 16.39
N ARG A 275 0.46 -19.19 15.58
CA ARG A 275 0.25 -19.38 14.13
C ARG A 275 1.56 -19.61 13.38
N ILE A 276 2.63 -18.87 13.70
CA ILE A 276 3.98 -19.12 13.15
C ILE A 276 4.41 -20.56 13.45
N LYS A 277 4.34 -21.00 14.71
CA LYS A 277 4.69 -22.39 15.10
C LYS A 277 3.83 -23.45 14.43
N ALA A 278 2.57 -23.14 14.14
CA ALA A 278 1.62 -24.09 13.55
C ALA A 278 1.79 -24.20 12.03
N MET A 279 2.05 -23.10 11.32
CA MET A 279 1.93 -23.04 9.86
C MET A 279 3.27 -22.98 9.12
N THR A 280 4.33 -22.50 9.76
CA THR A 280 5.61 -22.21 9.08
C THR A 280 6.72 -23.17 9.48
N LEU A 281 7.89 -23.09 8.86
CA LEU A 281 9.07 -23.84 9.30
C LEU A 281 10.19 -22.87 9.72
N PRO A 282 10.89 -23.15 10.84
CA PRO A 282 12.07 -22.37 11.21
C PRO A 282 13.13 -22.42 10.11
N GLY A 283 13.74 -21.27 9.81
CA GLY A 283 14.71 -21.14 8.74
C GLY A 283 14.88 -19.72 8.26
N LYS A 284 15.78 -19.54 7.27
CA LYS A 284 16.03 -18.26 6.61
C LYS A 284 15.48 -18.29 5.19
N TYR A 285 14.60 -17.34 4.88
CA TYR A 285 13.97 -17.17 3.57
C TYR A 285 14.43 -15.84 2.99
N ARG A 286 15.04 -15.89 1.79
CA ARG A 286 15.56 -14.69 1.12
C ARG A 286 14.76 -14.41 -0.13
N LYS A 287 14.26 -13.18 -0.26
CA LYS A 287 13.48 -12.69 -1.41
C LYS A 287 13.89 -11.24 -1.71
N VAL A 288 13.45 -10.74 -2.87
CA VAL A 288 13.71 -9.37 -3.31
C VAL A 288 12.55 -8.89 -4.18
N ALA A 289 12.30 -7.58 -4.18
CA ALA A 289 11.40 -6.92 -5.11
C ALA A 289 12.02 -5.64 -5.66
N PHE A 290 11.49 -5.20 -6.80
CA PHE A 290 11.93 -4.01 -7.52
C PHE A 290 10.72 -3.26 -8.08
N VAL A 291 10.86 -1.97 -8.33
CA VAL A 291 9.92 -1.22 -9.19
C VAL A 291 10.64 -0.05 -9.85
N ASP A 292 10.19 0.34 -11.04
CA ASP A 292 10.79 1.38 -11.88
C ASP A 292 10.41 2.80 -11.43
N VAL A 293 11.28 3.77 -11.70
CA VAL A 293 11.00 5.21 -11.59
C VAL A 293 11.62 5.92 -12.81
N PRO A 294 10.92 5.98 -13.96
CA PRO A 294 11.44 6.52 -15.22
C PRO A 294 11.28 8.06 -15.31
N TYR A 295 11.87 8.81 -14.36
CA TYR A 295 11.71 10.27 -14.26
C TYR A 295 12.53 11.05 -15.30
N ASN A 296 13.40 10.42 -16.08
CA ASN A 296 14.12 11.10 -17.15
C ASN A 296 13.24 11.38 -18.38
N HIS A 297 12.10 10.71 -18.52
CA HIS A 297 11.19 10.88 -19.65
C HIS A 297 10.64 12.33 -19.78
N PRO A 298 10.47 12.89 -20.99
CA PRO A 298 10.00 14.26 -21.19
C PRO A 298 8.61 14.55 -20.59
N ASP A 299 7.71 13.57 -20.59
CA ASP A 299 6.35 13.70 -20.03
C ASP A 299 6.31 13.65 -18.49
N VAL A 300 7.47 13.61 -17.83
CA VAL A 300 7.59 13.79 -16.38
C VAL A 300 8.23 15.16 -16.12
N GLN A 301 7.40 16.17 -15.90
CA GLN A 301 7.86 17.54 -15.69
C GLN A 301 7.97 17.85 -14.20
N THR A 302 9.19 17.86 -13.68
CA THR A 302 9.44 18.22 -12.28
C THR A 302 9.97 19.65 -12.17
N SER A 303 9.67 20.34 -11.08
CA SER A 303 10.18 21.68 -10.80
C SER A 303 11.69 21.71 -10.49
N SER A 304 12.34 20.55 -10.40
CA SER A 304 13.70 20.39 -9.90
C SER A 304 14.54 19.49 -10.81
N ALA A 305 15.54 20.08 -11.48
CA ALA A 305 16.42 19.35 -12.40
C ALA A 305 17.13 18.15 -11.78
N PHE A 306 17.45 18.19 -10.47
CA PHE A 306 18.12 17.08 -9.78
C PHE A 306 17.24 15.82 -9.63
N ALA A 307 15.93 15.93 -9.87
CA ALA A 307 15.00 14.80 -9.81
C ALA A 307 14.80 14.10 -11.17
N LYS A 308 15.35 14.67 -12.27
CA LYS A 308 15.25 14.10 -13.62
C LYS A 308 16.29 12.99 -13.81
N LEU A 309 16.01 11.80 -13.30
CA LEU A 309 16.80 10.59 -13.54
C LEU A 309 15.92 9.34 -13.52
N ASP A 310 16.33 8.31 -14.26
CA ASP A 310 15.73 6.99 -14.11
C ASP A 310 16.35 6.27 -12.91
N SER A 311 15.52 5.68 -12.06
CA SER A 311 15.96 4.91 -10.91
C SER A 311 15.11 3.67 -10.70
N ILE A 312 15.59 2.78 -9.82
CA ILE A 312 14.94 1.51 -9.49
C ILE A 312 14.95 1.37 -7.97
N MET A 313 13.79 1.07 -7.39
CA MET A 313 13.71 0.65 -6.00
C MET A 313 14.27 -0.76 -5.85
N HIS A 314 15.06 -0.99 -4.81
CA HIS A 314 15.55 -2.30 -4.40
C HIS A 314 15.11 -2.59 -2.97
N SER A 315 14.37 -3.68 -2.77
CA SER A 315 13.87 -4.11 -1.45
C SER A 315 14.16 -5.59 -1.22
N PRO A 316 15.39 -5.96 -0.84
CA PRO A 316 15.71 -7.31 -0.40
C PRO A 316 15.15 -7.56 1.01
N VAL A 317 14.85 -8.82 1.32
CA VAL A 317 14.47 -9.24 2.67
C VAL A 317 15.07 -10.60 3.01
N GLU A 318 15.73 -10.67 4.17
CA GLU A 318 16.00 -11.92 4.88
C GLU A 318 14.97 -12.07 6.01
N MET A 319 14.09 -13.05 5.85
CA MET A 319 13.11 -13.46 6.86
C MET A 319 13.68 -14.64 7.64
N GLU A 320 13.87 -14.48 8.94
CA GLU A 320 14.31 -15.53 9.85
C GLU A 320 13.14 -15.95 10.75
N ILE A 321 12.67 -17.18 10.60
CA ILE A 321 11.69 -17.80 11.51
C ILE A 321 12.44 -18.67 12.51
N ARG A 322 12.18 -18.49 13.80
CA ARG A 322 12.88 -19.19 14.89
C ARG A 322 12.02 -20.27 15.51
N LYS A 323 12.68 -21.21 16.22
CA LYS A 323 12.01 -22.38 16.83
C LYS A 323 11.00 -22.01 17.92
N ASP A 324 11.24 -20.90 18.61
CA ASP A 324 10.36 -20.39 19.65
C ASP A 324 9.13 -19.64 19.09
N GLY A 325 8.97 -19.57 17.77
CA GLY A 325 7.86 -18.88 17.10
C GLY A 325 8.05 -17.37 17.00
N SER A 326 9.18 -16.81 17.45
CA SER A 326 9.60 -15.46 17.07
C SER A 326 10.11 -15.47 15.63
N TRP A 327 10.13 -14.28 15.03
CA TRP A 327 10.67 -14.11 13.69
C TRP A 327 11.19 -12.69 13.49
N ARG A 328 12.06 -12.54 12.49
CA ARG A 328 12.76 -11.31 12.18
C ARG A 328 12.79 -11.04 10.69
N LEU A 329 12.59 -9.78 10.32
CA LEU A 329 12.61 -9.28 8.96
C LEU A 329 13.71 -8.22 8.81
N ASP A 330 14.78 -8.58 8.11
CA ASP A 330 15.94 -7.70 7.87
C ASP A 330 15.97 -7.27 6.40
N PHE A 331 15.91 -5.96 6.18
CA PHE A 331 15.89 -5.33 4.86
C PHE A 331 17.24 -4.67 4.49
N GLU A 332 18.32 -5.17 5.08
CA GLU A 332 19.69 -4.82 4.70
C GLU A 332 19.90 -4.90 3.17
N GLY A 333 20.49 -3.86 2.58
CA GLY A 333 20.73 -3.77 1.14
C GLY A 333 19.64 -3.05 0.35
N ALA A 334 18.59 -2.56 1.01
CA ALA A 334 17.59 -1.72 0.36
C ALA A 334 18.19 -0.42 -0.23
N SER A 335 17.59 0.09 -1.30
CA SER A 335 18.00 1.34 -1.94
C SER A 335 17.64 2.56 -1.07
N ARG A 336 18.32 3.68 -1.35
CA ARG A 336 18.04 4.97 -0.69
C ARG A 336 16.69 5.56 -1.12
N TRP A 337 16.13 6.43 -0.29
CA TRP A 337 15.08 7.38 -0.68
C TRP A 337 15.51 8.23 -1.90
N GLY A 338 14.52 8.81 -2.60
CA GLY A 338 14.74 9.59 -3.83
C GLY A 338 13.82 10.81 -3.96
N TRP A 339 14.08 11.62 -4.99
CA TRP A 339 13.36 12.88 -5.27
C TRP A 339 12.09 12.64 -6.09
N HIS A 340 11.11 12.01 -5.44
CA HIS A 340 9.82 11.61 -5.98
C HIS A 340 8.82 11.46 -4.82
N SER A 341 7.55 11.18 -5.11
CA SER A 341 6.48 10.99 -4.11
C SER A 341 6.38 9.56 -3.55
N TYR A 342 7.34 8.69 -3.87
CA TYR A 342 7.29 7.24 -3.55
C TYR A 342 8.02 6.82 -2.28
N ASN A 343 8.57 7.78 -1.52
CA ASN A 343 9.23 7.44 -0.27
C ASN A 343 8.18 6.99 0.76
N ALA A 344 8.64 6.31 1.81
CA ALA A 344 7.77 5.85 2.89
C ALA A 344 8.38 6.20 4.25
N HIS A 345 7.83 5.61 5.31
CA HIS A 345 8.32 5.73 6.67
C HIS A 345 8.31 4.35 7.35
N GLN A 346 9.14 4.15 8.39
CA GLN A 346 9.26 2.87 9.08
C GLN A 346 7.91 2.33 9.55
N VAL A 347 7.04 3.21 10.05
CA VAL A 347 5.68 2.88 10.51
C VAL A 347 4.79 2.42 9.37
N ALA A 348 4.71 3.17 8.26
CA ALA A 348 3.91 2.78 7.10
C ALA A 348 4.38 1.42 6.56
N PHE A 349 5.69 1.22 6.46
CA PHE A 349 6.26 -0.02 5.95
C PHE A 349 5.98 -1.24 6.83
N THR A 350 6.19 -1.14 8.15
CA THR A 350 5.94 -2.26 9.08
C THR A 350 4.46 -2.51 9.30
N SER A 351 3.63 -1.47 9.28
CA SER A 351 2.17 -1.61 9.40
C SER A 351 1.59 -2.34 8.19
N GLY A 352 2.09 -2.11 6.98
CA GLY A 352 1.64 -2.89 5.83
C GLY A 352 2.10 -4.35 5.83
N ILE A 353 3.26 -4.65 6.42
CA ILE A 353 3.64 -6.05 6.71
C ILE A 353 2.65 -6.65 7.72
N TRP A 354 2.25 -5.90 8.73
CA TRP A 354 1.21 -6.32 9.67
C TRP A 354 -0.13 -6.57 8.95
N VAL A 355 -0.56 -5.72 8.00
CA VAL A 355 -1.74 -5.96 7.17
C VAL A 355 -1.61 -7.25 6.37
N MET A 356 -0.45 -7.51 5.76
CA MET A 356 -0.19 -8.79 5.10
C MET A 356 -0.36 -9.98 6.07
N MET A 357 0.11 -9.86 7.30
CA MET A 357 -0.05 -10.91 8.31
C MET A 357 -1.52 -11.17 8.66
N THR A 358 -2.37 -10.13 8.73
CA THR A 358 -3.81 -10.32 9.00
C THR A 358 -4.51 -11.12 7.91
N GLN A 359 -3.99 -11.09 6.68
CA GLN A 359 -4.57 -11.80 5.54
C GLN A 359 -4.17 -13.28 5.44
N THR A 360 -3.15 -13.73 6.19
CA THR A 360 -2.69 -15.14 6.10
C THR A 360 -2.26 -15.75 7.44
N LEU A 361 -1.42 -15.06 8.22
CA LEU A 361 -0.91 -15.61 9.47
C LEU A 361 -1.94 -15.53 10.60
N VAL A 362 -2.61 -14.40 10.76
CA VAL A 362 -3.48 -14.13 11.92
C VAL A 362 -4.94 -13.76 11.62
N PRO A 363 -5.58 -14.18 10.49
CA PRO A 363 -6.95 -13.77 10.17
C PRO A 363 -7.99 -14.18 11.22
N THR A 364 -7.69 -15.21 12.01
CA THR A 364 -8.58 -15.76 13.06
C THR A 364 -8.11 -15.46 14.48
N GLN A 365 -7.08 -14.63 14.65
CA GLN A 365 -6.58 -14.20 15.95
C GLN A 365 -7.12 -12.79 16.30
N ARG A 366 -6.65 -12.20 17.39
CA ARG A 366 -6.96 -10.80 17.71
C ARG A 366 -6.19 -9.89 16.75
N ILE A 367 -6.93 -9.12 15.96
CA ILE A 367 -6.38 -8.16 15.01
C ILE A 367 -6.10 -6.84 15.75
N ASN A 368 -4.86 -6.72 16.23
CA ASN A 368 -4.37 -5.55 16.97
C ASN A 368 -2.83 -5.49 16.98
N ASP A 369 -2.25 -4.57 17.76
CA ASP A 369 -0.79 -4.35 17.85
C ASP A 369 -0.02 -5.52 18.48
N GLY A 370 -0.71 -6.55 19.00
CA GLY A 370 -0.05 -7.73 19.56
C GLY A 370 0.90 -8.41 18.57
N ALA A 371 0.49 -8.56 17.32
CA ALA A 371 1.34 -9.13 16.27
C ALA A 371 2.54 -8.23 15.92
N TYR A 372 2.40 -6.91 16.09
CA TYR A 372 3.51 -5.97 15.95
C TYR A 372 4.60 -6.24 17.01
N TYR A 373 4.22 -6.33 18.28
CA TYR A 373 5.13 -6.67 19.39
C TYR A 373 5.73 -8.09 19.30
N GLY A 374 5.18 -8.96 18.45
CA GLY A 374 5.70 -10.30 18.17
C GLY A 374 6.66 -10.38 17.00
N THR A 375 6.99 -9.26 16.36
CA THR A 375 7.79 -9.20 15.12
C THR A 375 9.00 -8.28 15.29
N GLU A 376 10.18 -8.76 14.91
CA GLU A 376 11.39 -7.92 14.82
C GLU A 376 11.55 -7.37 13.41
N PHE A 377 11.75 -6.06 13.31
CA PHE A 377 12.03 -5.38 12.04
C PHE A 377 13.38 -4.69 12.10
N ARG A 378 14.19 -4.88 11.05
CA ARG A 378 15.39 -4.09 10.82
C ARG A 378 15.32 -3.35 9.49
N LEU A 379 15.28 -2.03 9.54
CA LEU A 379 15.16 -1.13 8.40
C LEU A 379 16.31 -0.11 8.40
N PRO A 380 17.34 -0.28 7.54
CA PRO A 380 18.50 0.61 7.53
C PRO A 380 18.12 2.09 7.43
N LYS A 381 18.61 2.92 8.36
CA LYS A 381 18.39 4.37 8.32
C LYS A 381 18.91 4.96 7.00
N GLY A 382 18.08 5.77 6.35
CA GLY A 382 18.32 6.36 5.04
C GLY A 382 17.87 5.50 3.84
N ALA A 383 17.40 4.27 4.07
CA ALA A 383 16.68 3.52 3.03
C ALA A 383 15.34 4.19 2.69
N TRP A 384 14.76 3.86 1.54
CA TRP A 384 13.48 4.45 1.09
C TRP A 384 12.32 4.22 2.06
N MET A 385 12.34 3.12 2.82
CA MET A 385 11.33 2.80 3.83
C MET A 385 11.67 3.33 5.24
N ASN A 386 12.87 3.86 5.45
CA ASN A 386 13.24 4.56 6.68
C ASN A 386 14.13 5.78 6.37
N PRO A 387 13.59 6.83 5.71
CA PRO A 387 14.39 7.98 5.30
C PRO A 387 15.01 8.72 6.49
N ASP A 388 16.12 9.40 6.22
CA ASP A 388 16.87 10.26 7.14
C ASP A 388 16.90 11.72 6.65
N ASP A 389 15.88 12.11 5.89
CA ASP A 389 15.70 13.46 5.37
C ASP A 389 14.24 13.91 5.41
N ARG A 390 13.99 15.02 6.10
CA ARG A 390 12.64 15.61 6.29
C ARG A 390 12.03 16.22 5.03
N ARG A 391 12.75 16.25 3.90
CA ARG A 391 12.27 16.84 2.63
C ARG A 391 11.62 15.82 1.70
N THR A 392 11.64 14.53 2.04
CA THR A 392 11.06 13.45 1.22
C THR A 392 9.57 13.68 0.93
N GLY A 393 9.14 13.36 -0.30
CA GLY A 393 7.72 13.31 -0.70
C GLY A 393 7.16 11.89 -0.61
N HIS A 394 5.85 11.79 -0.36
CA HIS A 394 5.11 10.59 0.06
C HIS A 394 3.74 10.44 -0.62
N ALA A 395 3.28 11.39 -1.45
CA ALA A 395 1.92 11.35 -2.03
C ALA A 395 1.54 10.01 -2.71
N TYR A 396 2.51 9.25 -3.24
CA TYR A 396 2.28 7.89 -3.70
C TYR A 396 3.30 6.88 -3.14
N ALA A 397 3.45 6.87 -1.81
CA ALA A 397 4.28 5.91 -1.08
C ALA A 397 3.99 4.45 -1.48
N TRP A 398 2.74 4.15 -1.86
CA TRP A 398 2.29 2.83 -2.29
C TRP A 398 3.14 2.22 -3.40
N HIS A 399 3.69 3.02 -4.33
CA HIS A 399 4.53 2.52 -5.42
C HIS A 399 5.65 1.60 -4.93
N PHE A 400 6.38 2.04 -3.89
CA PHE A 400 7.46 1.27 -3.29
C PHE A 400 6.93 0.28 -2.26
N LEU A 401 5.96 0.68 -1.43
CA LEU A 401 5.40 -0.15 -0.37
C LEU A 401 4.83 -1.49 -0.90
N VAL A 402 3.86 -1.43 -1.84
CA VAL A 402 3.18 -2.64 -2.33
C VAL A 402 4.13 -3.55 -3.11
N SER A 403 5.13 -2.95 -3.75
CA SER A 403 6.19 -3.66 -4.44
C SER A 403 7.08 -4.41 -3.46
N GLY A 404 7.53 -3.76 -2.39
CA GLY A 404 8.36 -4.36 -1.34
C GLY A 404 7.70 -5.53 -0.64
N TRP A 405 6.40 -5.43 -0.32
CA TRP A 405 5.68 -6.49 0.39
C TRP A 405 5.37 -7.72 -0.47
N SER A 406 5.33 -7.60 -1.80
CA SER A 406 5.08 -8.76 -2.67
C SER A 406 6.14 -9.87 -2.49
N ALA A 407 7.38 -9.51 -2.14
CA ALA A 407 8.43 -10.47 -1.80
C ALA A 407 8.15 -11.29 -0.52
N MET A 408 7.46 -10.69 0.44
CA MET A 408 7.18 -11.29 1.74
C MET A 408 6.22 -12.47 1.65
N TRP A 409 5.18 -12.35 0.82
CA TRP A 409 4.27 -13.44 0.47
C TRP A 409 5.02 -14.67 -0.02
N ARG A 410 5.99 -14.51 -0.94
CA ARG A 410 6.78 -15.64 -1.47
C ARG A 410 7.65 -16.30 -0.40
N GLY A 411 8.12 -15.54 0.58
CA GLY A 411 8.87 -16.07 1.73
C GLY A 411 7.99 -16.96 2.61
N LEU A 412 6.85 -16.43 3.06
CA LEU A 412 5.88 -17.17 3.88
C LEU A 412 5.28 -18.38 3.16
N SER A 413 4.91 -18.20 1.89
CA SER A 413 4.37 -19.26 1.05
C SER A 413 5.34 -20.41 0.84
N GLN A 414 6.64 -20.14 0.78
CA GLN A 414 7.63 -21.21 0.76
C GLN A 414 7.60 -22.03 2.07
N ALA A 415 7.41 -21.37 3.22
CA ALA A 415 7.25 -22.05 4.51
C ALA A 415 5.97 -22.88 4.57
N TYR A 416 4.83 -22.33 4.11
CA TYR A 416 3.54 -23.06 4.05
C TYR A 416 3.63 -24.28 3.14
N PHE A 417 4.17 -24.10 1.93
CA PHE A 417 4.33 -25.17 0.96
C PHE A 417 5.21 -26.28 1.50
N SER A 418 6.35 -25.94 2.11
CA SER A 418 7.26 -26.94 2.70
C SER A 418 6.64 -27.72 3.86
N ARG A 419 5.63 -27.15 4.54
CA ARG A 419 4.91 -27.83 5.63
C ARG A 419 3.66 -28.59 5.16
N GLY A 420 3.13 -28.27 3.98
CA GLY A 420 1.96 -28.92 3.39
C GLY A 420 0.66 -28.13 3.50
N TYR A 421 0.67 -26.89 4.03
CA TYR A 421 -0.49 -25.98 4.05
C TYR A 421 -0.61 -25.27 2.70
N LEU A 422 -0.90 -26.05 1.65
CA LEU A 422 -0.94 -25.55 0.27
C LEU A 422 -2.06 -24.53 0.04
N GLU A 423 -3.13 -24.62 0.81
CA GLU A 423 -4.26 -23.71 0.79
C GLU A 423 -3.90 -22.28 1.23
N GLU A 424 -2.84 -22.12 2.02
CA GLU A 424 -2.35 -20.82 2.50
C GLU A 424 -1.29 -20.21 1.58
N VAL A 425 -0.79 -20.97 0.59
CA VAL A 425 0.18 -20.47 -0.38
C VAL A 425 -0.47 -19.41 -1.26
N ASN A 426 0.20 -18.26 -1.37
CA ASN A 426 -0.09 -17.18 -2.31
C ASN A 426 1.21 -16.63 -2.92
N SER A 427 1.24 -16.43 -4.23
CA SER A 427 2.45 -16.01 -4.97
C SER A 427 2.81 -14.53 -4.78
N GLY A 428 1.91 -13.72 -4.21
CA GLY A 428 2.14 -12.29 -3.93
C GLY A 428 0.98 -11.41 -4.35
N ASN A 429 0.93 -10.19 -3.80
CA ASN A 429 0.02 -9.16 -4.28
C ASN A 429 0.47 -8.58 -5.62
N ALA A 430 -0.49 -8.12 -6.42
CA ALA A 430 -0.25 -7.28 -7.58
C ALA A 430 0.35 -5.92 -7.19
N ASN A 431 0.91 -5.22 -8.17
CA ASN A 431 1.09 -3.78 -8.06
C ASN A 431 -0.30 -3.10 -8.14
N THR A 432 -0.73 -2.41 -7.10
CA THR A 432 -2.06 -1.79 -7.03
C THR A 432 -2.06 -0.45 -7.78
N SER A 433 -2.12 -0.54 -9.11
CA SER A 433 -2.12 0.57 -10.07
C SER A 433 -2.84 0.12 -11.35
N ASN A 434 -3.16 0.96 -12.33
CA ASN A 434 -2.95 2.41 -12.46
C ASN A 434 -3.90 3.22 -11.55
N TRP A 435 -3.47 4.43 -11.19
CA TRP A 435 -4.35 5.46 -10.60
C TRP A 435 -4.72 6.49 -11.66
N LEU A 436 -5.97 6.46 -12.14
CA LEU A 436 -6.49 7.52 -13.01
C LEU A 436 -6.67 8.79 -12.18
N GLN A 437 -5.99 9.85 -12.59
CA GLN A 437 -5.97 11.13 -11.88
C GLN A 437 -6.04 12.31 -12.84
N GLY A 438 -6.49 13.45 -12.31
CA GLY A 438 -6.71 14.66 -13.10
C GLY A 438 -7.48 15.73 -12.32
N GLY A 439 -7.62 16.91 -12.91
CA GLY A 439 -8.34 18.01 -12.30
C GLY A 439 -8.56 19.18 -13.23
N GLY A 440 -9.36 20.14 -12.77
CA GLY A 440 -9.85 21.26 -13.56
C GLY A 440 -11.24 21.66 -13.10
N ILE A 441 -12.11 22.03 -14.03
CA ILE A 441 -13.53 22.32 -13.77
C ILE A 441 -14.40 21.13 -14.21
N ASN A 442 -15.23 20.63 -13.29
CA ASN A 442 -16.07 19.45 -13.50
C ASN A 442 -17.42 19.78 -14.17
N GLN A 443 -18.28 18.76 -14.31
CA GLN A 443 -19.61 18.86 -14.90
C GLN A 443 -20.61 19.77 -14.15
N GLU A 444 -20.29 20.18 -12.90
CA GLU A 444 -21.06 21.12 -12.09
C GLU A 444 -20.54 22.56 -12.19
N GLY A 445 -19.43 22.79 -12.90
CA GLY A 445 -18.78 24.09 -12.99
C GLY A 445 -17.91 24.44 -11.78
N GLU A 446 -17.42 23.45 -11.04
CA GLU A 446 -16.61 23.63 -9.83
C GLU A 446 -15.16 23.15 -10.01
N ILE A 447 -14.24 23.77 -9.28
CA ILE A 447 -12.86 23.26 -9.14
C ILE A 447 -12.93 21.84 -8.58
N HIS A 448 -12.21 20.93 -9.22
CA HIS A 448 -12.29 19.51 -8.90
C HIS A 448 -10.98 18.77 -9.17
N ALA A 449 -10.85 17.60 -8.55
CA ALA A 449 -9.82 16.61 -8.84
C ALA A 449 -10.46 15.22 -8.81
N VAL A 450 -9.86 14.26 -9.52
CA VAL A 450 -10.30 12.86 -9.57
C VAL A 450 -9.18 11.93 -9.13
N ASN A 451 -9.57 10.81 -8.53
CA ASN A 451 -8.67 9.71 -8.21
C ASN A 451 -9.48 8.41 -8.17
N SER A 452 -9.55 7.71 -9.29
CA SER A 452 -10.34 6.47 -9.38
C SER A 452 -9.76 5.39 -8.48
N PHE A 453 -10.62 4.75 -7.68
CA PHE A 453 -10.26 3.63 -6.82
C PHE A 453 -10.43 2.26 -7.49
N GLU A 454 -10.63 2.19 -8.81
CA GLU A 454 -10.64 0.92 -9.55
C GLU A 454 -9.40 0.04 -9.25
N ALA A 455 -8.28 0.64 -8.83
CA ALA A 455 -7.06 -0.04 -8.37
C ALA A 455 -7.20 -0.87 -7.07
N SER A 456 -8.29 -0.72 -6.31
CA SER A 456 -8.67 -1.59 -5.18
C SER A 456 -8.97 -3.03 -5.62
N SER A 457 -9.26 -3.23 -6.91
CA SER A 457 -9.70 -4.49 -7.50
C SER A 457 -8.70 -5.01 -8.53
N CYS A 458 -7.43 -5.16 -8.13
CA CYS A 458 -6.41 -5.79 -8.96
C CYS A 458 -6.52 -7.32 -8.93
N GLY A 459 -5.80 -8.01 -9.83
CA GLY A 459 -5.68 -9.46 -9.77
C GLY A 459 -4.87 -9.93 -8.56
N THR A 460 -5.19 -11.09 -7.99
CA THR A 460 -4.45 -11.66 -6.84
C THR A 460 -3.48 -12.77 -7.25
N GLY A 461 -2.45 -13.02 -6.44
CA GLY A 461 -1.49 -14.09 -6.70
C GLY A 461 -2.12 -15.48 -6.67
N ALA A 462 -1.64 -16.34 -7.56
CA ALA A 462 -2.06 -17.74 -7.61
C ALA A 462 -1.63 -18.51 -6.34
N SER A 463 -2.44 -19.50 -5.98
CA SER A 463 -2.17 -20.42 -4.88
C SER A 463 -1.50 -21.71 -5.39
N ALA A 464 -1.05 -22.56 -4.46
CA ALA A 464 -0.56 -23.90 -4.79
C ALA A 464 -1.68 -24.89 -5.16
N ILE A 465 -2.96 -24.49 -5.06
CA ILE A 465 -4.11 -25.36 -5.34
C ILE A 465 -5.13 -24.77 -6.33
N LYS A 466 -5.03 -23.47 -6.68
CA LYS A 466 -5.99 -22.80 -7.57
C LYS A 466 -5.43 -21.51 -8.16
N ASP A 467 -6.07 -21.05 -9.23
CA ASP A 467 -5.81 -19.76 -9.86
C ASP A 467 -6.05 -18.60 -8.87
N GLY A 468 -5.37 -17.48 -9.11
CA GLY A 468 -5.65 -16.22 -8.44
C GLY A 468 -7.00 -15.64 -8.86
N LEU A 469 -7.55 -14.78 -8.02
CA LEU A 469 -8.83 -14.12 -8.28
C LEU A 469 -8.61 -12.96 -9.25
N ASN A 470 -9.35 -12.92 -10.35
CA ASN A 470 -9.32 -11.79 -11.28
C ASN A 470 -9.99 -10.57 -10.62
N HIS A 471 -9.44 -9.38 -10.85
CA HIS A 471 -9.99 -8.07 -10.48
C HIS A 471 -10.76 -8.04 -9.14
N ALA A 472 -10.04 -8.28 -8.04
CA ALA A 472 -10.64 -8.70 -6.77
C ALA A 472 -10.16 -7.97 -5.52
N ALA A 473 -8.90 -7.54 -5.44
CA ALA A 473 -8.36 -7.02 -4.18
C ALA A 473 -7.10 -6.18 -4.35
N ALA A 474 -6.75 -5.48 -3.27
CA ALA A 474 -5.50 -4.77 -3.07
C ALA A 474 -4.82 -5.23 -1.77
N ILE A 475 -3.50 -5.04 -1.67
CA ILE A 475 -2.76 -5.47 -0.46
C ILE A 475 -3.17 -4.68 0.80
N TRP A 476 -3.56 -3.42 0.62
CA TRP A 476 -3.93 -2.52 1.71
C TRP A 476 -5.38 -2.71 2.19
N ASN A 477 -6.25 -3.28 1.35
CA ASN A 477 -7.62 -3.69 1.68
C ASN A 477 -8.01 -4.95 0.85
N PRO A 478 -8.18 -6.12 1.48
CA PRO A 478 -8.52 -7.35 0.79
C PRO A 478 -10.00 -7.43 0.36
N GLU A 479 -10.85 -6.51 0.83
CA GLU A 479 -12.27 -6.39 0.47
C GLU A 479 -12.43 -5.49 -0.76
N GLY A 480 -11.79 -5.87 -1.87
CA GLY A 480 -11.78 -5.05 -3.08
C GLY A 480 -13.16 -4.84 -3.68
N ASP A 481 -13.45 -3.60 -4.06
CA ASP A 481 -14.64 -3.18 -4.78
C ASP A 481 -14.21 -2.15 -5.85
N MET A 482 -14.64 -2.36 -7.09
CA MET A 482 -14.24 -1.51 -8.22
C MET A 482 -15.19 -0.32 -8.42
N GLY A 483 -16.29 -0.29 -7.68
CA GLY A 483 -17.33 0.72 -7.77
C GLY A 483 -18.20 0.61 -9.01
N ASP A 484 -19.38 1.20 -8.93
CA ASP A 484 -20.31 1.26 -10.05
C ASP A 484 -19.91 2.36 -11.03
N ILE A 485 -19.99 2.06 -12.33
CA ILE A 485 -19.75 3.04 -13.40
C ILE A 485 -20.59 4.31 -13.17
N GLU A 486 -21.87 4.15 -12.88
CA GLU A 486 -22.80 5.27 -12.70
C GLU A 486 -22.43 6.15 -11.50
N ILE A 487 -21.86 5.56 -10.44
CA ILE A 487 -21.39 6.30 -9.26
C ILE A 487 -20.11 7.08 -9.59
N TRP A 488 -19.17 6.45 -10.30
CA TRP A 488 -17.96 7.13 -10.78
C TRP A 488 -18.26 8.30 -11.72
N GLU A 489 -19.19 8.15 -12.65
CA GLU A 489 -19.60 9.25 -13.57
C GLU A 489 -20.26 10.44 -12.84
N MET A 490 -20.79 10.25 -11.63
CA MET A 490 -21.25 11.38 -10.81
C MET A 490 -20.09 12.19 -10.23
N ALA A 491 -18.95 11.55 -9.92
CA ALA A 491 -17.80 12.19 -9.29
C ALA A 491 -16.69 12.57 -10.27
N GLU A 492 -16.75 12.11 -11.52
CA GLU A 492 -15.70 12.32 -12.53
C GLU A 492 -16.32 12.85 -13.83
N PRO A 493 -15.78 13.92 -14.45
CA PRO A 493 -16.26 14.41 -15.75
C PRO A 493 -15.77 13.52 -16.91
N LEU A 494 -16.02 12.22 -16.81
CA LEU A 494 -15.51 11.17 -17.68
C LEU A 494 -16.59 10.12 -17.95
N LEU A 495 -16.84 9.77 -19.21
CA LEU A 495 -17.75 8.69 -19.59
C LEU A 495 -17.01 7.38 -19.79
N TYR A 496 -17.62 6.26 -19.42
CA TYR A 496 -17.10 4.92 -19.73
C TYR A 496 -17.46 4.50 -21.16
N LEU A 497 -16.46 4.14 -21.95
CA LEU A 497 -16.62 3.51 -23.27
C LEU A 497 -16.34 1.99 -23.25
N GLY A 498 -15.82 1.48 -22.13
CA GLY A 498 -15.57 0.07 -21.92
C GLY A 498 -15.12 -0.24 -20.50
N ARG A 499 -15.42 -1.45 -20.05
CA ARG A 499 -14.96 -2.04 -18.80
C ARG A 499 -14.83 -3.54 -19.00
N ASN A 500 -13.59 -4.01 -19.09
CA ASN A 500 -13.28 -5.33 -19.61
C ASN A 500 -12.21 -6.00 -18.76
N VAL A 501 -12.26 -7.32 -18.62
CA VAL A 501 -11.15 -8.07 -18.02
C VAL A 501 -9.92 -7.91 -18.91
N LYS A 502 -8.74 -7.71 -18.31
CA LYS A 502 -7.51 -7.51 -19.07
C LYS A 502 -6.86 -8.84 -19.41
N ALA A 503 -6.99 -9.27 -20.66
CA ALA A 503 -6.38 -10.49 -21.17
C ALA A 503 -4.86 -10.51 -20.91
N ASN A 504 -4.32 -11.69 -20.58
CA ASN A 504 -2.88 -11.92 -20.37
C ASN A 504 -2.19 -11.06 -19.30
N SER A 505 -2.95 -10.39 -18.44
CA SER A 505 -2.38 -9.60 -17.33
C SER A 505 -1.99 -10.46 -16.13
N GLY A 506 -2.68 -11.56 -15.88
CA GLY A 506 -2.35 -12.50 -14.81
C GLY A 506 -1.12 -13.34 -15.13
N GLY A 507 -0.23 -13.50 -14.16
CA GLY A 507 1.03 -14.22 -14.33
C GLY A 507 0.83 -15.69 -14.68
N TYR A 508 1.57 -16.16 -15.67
CA TYR A 508 1.43 -17.53 -16.16
C TYR A 508 1.95 -18.56 -15.14
N GLY A 509 1.27 -19.69 -15.02
CA GLY A 509 1.71 -20.79 -14.16
C GLY A 509 0.83 -22.03 -14.32
N LYS A 510 1.17 -23.11 -13.63
CA LYS A 510 0.25 -24.25 -13.41
C LYS A 510 -1.10 -23.71 -12.95
N TYR A 511 -1.06 -22.82 -11.97
CA TYR A 511 -2.15 -21.94 -11.61
C TYR A 511 -1.81 -20.51 -12.05
N ARG A 512 -2.72 -19.89 -12.79
CA ARG A 512 -2.57 -18.53 -13.33
C ARG A 512 -2.87 -17.53 -12.22
N GLY A 513 -2.10 -16.45 -12.15
CA GLY A 513 -2.48 -15.31 -11.31
C GLY A 513 -3.76 -14.65 -11.82
N GLY A 514 -4.48 -13.95 -10.95
CA GLY A 514 -5.67 -13.22 -11.34
C GLY A 514 -5.36 -12.18 -12.41
N CYS A 515 -6.18 -12.08 -13.45
CA CYS A 515 -6.11 -10.96 -14.38
C CYS A 515 -6.61 -9.69 -13.70
N GLY A 516 -6.03 -8.55 -14.04
CA GLY A 516 -6.64 -7.26 -13.76
C GLY A 516 -7.78 -6.97 -14.72
N PHE A 517 -8.17 -5.71 -14.82
CA PHE A 517 -9.19 -5.22 -15.73
C PHE A 517 -8.77 -3.87 -16.32
N GLU A 518 -9.53 -3.37 -17.27
CA GLU A 518 -9.26 -2.10 -17.91
C GLU A 518 -10.55 -1.34 -18.20
N THR A 519 -10.46 -0.01 -18.17
CA THR A 519 -11.56 0.88 -18.49
C THR A 519 -11.12 1.97 -19.46
N LEU A 520 -11.87 2.13 -20.55
CA LEU A 520 -11.65 3.20 -21.52
C LEU A 520 -12.54 4.38 -21.14
N ARG A 521 -11.92 5.55 -20.92
CA ARG A 521 -12.60 6.75 -20.45
C ARG A 521 -12.54 7.82 -21.53
N MET A 522 -13.65 8.51 -21.77
CA MET A 522 -13.73 9.68 -22.63
C MET A 522 -14.01 10.92 -21.79
N VAL A 523 -13.22 11.97 -21.96
CA VAL A 523 -13.43 13.23 -21.26
C VAL A 523 -14.75 13.87 -21.68
N TRP A 524 -15.58 14.25 -20.71
CA TRP A 524 -16.95 14.69 -20.97
C TRP A 524 -17.44 15.72 -19.94
N LYS A 525 -17.90 16.88 -20.44
CA LYS A 525 -18.31 18.03 -19.63
C LYS A 525 -17.23 18.54 -18.67
N ALA A 526 -15.96 18.33 -18.99
CA ALA A 526 -14.84 18.97 -18.30
C ALA A 526 -14.50 20.33 -18.94
N GLN A 527 -13.95 21.27 -18.17
CA GLN A 527 -13.34 22.50 -18.67
C GLN A 527 -11.98 22.72 -17.98
N ASP A 528 -11.02 23.31 -18.70
CA ASP A 528 -9.65 23.55 -18.21
C ASP A 528 -9.06 22.29 -17.52
N TRP A 529 -9.17 21.14 -18.20
CA TRP A 529 -8.97 19.81 -17.61
C TRP A 529 -7.59 19.24 -17.92
N THR A 530 -6.99 18.58 -16.92
CA THR A 530 -5.75 17.83 -17.05
C THR A 530 -5.89 16.40 -16.52
N MET A 531 -5.08 15.48 -17.05
CA MET A 531 -4.98 14.09 -16.56
C MET A 531 -3.54 13.59 -16.59
N PHE A 532 -3.25 12.52 -15.83
CA PHE A 532 -1.94 11.86 -15.83
C PHE A 532 -2.02 10.40 -15.37
N PHE A 533 -0.95 9.65 -15.65
CA PHE A 533 -0.80 8.23 -15.31
C PHE A 533 0.11 8.05 -14.09
N MET A 534 -0.21 7.07 -13.25
CA MET A 534 0.64 6.65 -12.13
C MET A 534 0.52 5.14 -11.90
N GLY A 535 1.56 4.40 -12.29
CA GLY A 535 1.76 2.99 -12.00
C GLY A 535 3.09 2.45 -12.52
N ASN A 536 3.37 1.17 -12.29
CA ASN A 536 4.57 0.53 -12.84
C ASN A 536 4.46 0.36 -14.38
N GLY A 537 5.58 0.53 -15.09
CA GLY A 537 5.62 0.40 -16.55
C GLY A 537 6.74 -0.53 -17.02
N TYR A 538 7.99 -0.21 -16.72
CA TYR A 538 9.14 -0.97 -17.23
C TYR A 538 9.46 -2.23 -16.41
N MET A 539 8.84 -2.42 -15.24
CA MET A 539 9.23 -3.48 -14.32
C MET A 539 8.06 -4.09 -13.56
N ASN A 540 8.13 -5.41 -13.36
CA ASN A 540 7.25 -6.13 -12.46
C ASN A 540 7.74 -6.05 -11.02
N SER A 541 6.83 -5.73 -10.11
CA SER A 541 7.10 -5.80 -8.67
C SER A 541 6.84 -7.18 -8.07
N ASP A 542 5.82 -7.87 -8.58
CA ASP A 542 5.48 -9.24 -8.20
C ASP A 542 6.25 -10.25 -9.06
N TRP A 543 6.62 -11.38 -8.46
CA TRP A 543 7.19 -12.52 -9.18
C TRP A 543 6.32 -13.74 -8.96
N GLY A 544 6.26 -14.63 -9.95
CA GLY A 544 5.66 -15.93 -9.74
C GLY A 544 6.42 -16.79 -8.74
N LEU A 545 5.78 -17.87 -8.30
CA LEU A 545 6.32 -18.79 -7.30
C LEU A 545 6.49 -20.20 -7.88
N MET A 546 7.60 -20.85 -7.53
CA MET A 546 7.87 -22.27 -7.86
C MET A 546 7.72 -22.63 -9.35
N GLY A 547 8.08 -21.71 -10.25
CA GLY A 547 8.01 -21.89 -11.71
C GLY A 547 7.01 -20.99 -12.42
N GLY A 548 6.14 -20.31 -11.66
CA GLY A 548 5.24 -19.30 -12.20
C GLY A 548 5.96 -18.02 -12.63
N TYR A 549 5.32 -17.24 -13.49
CA TYR A 549 5.78 -15.97 -14.01
C TYR A 549 5.15 -14.79 -13.27
N PRO A 550 5.80 -13.60 -13.27
CA PRO A 550 5.17 -12.33 -12.91
C PRO A 550 3.88 -12.07 -13.69
N ALA A 551 3.03 -11.18 -13.16
CA ALA A 551 1.98 -10.52 -13.92
C ALA A 551 2.54 -9.70 -15.10
N ALA A 552 1.68 -9.16 -15.96
CA ALA A 552 2.10 -8.18 -16.96
C ALA A 552 2.46 -6.83 -16.30
N THR A 553 3.38 -6.08 -16.91
CA THR A 553 3.62 -4.68 -16.53
C THR A 553 2.53 -3.76 -17.10
N GLY A 554 2.56 -2.48 -16.71
CA GLY A 554 1.68 -1.45 -17.25
C GLY A 554 2.16 -0.90 -18.60
N TYR A 555 1.26 -0.24 -19.32
CA TYR A 555 1.58 0.67 -20.42
C TYR A 555 0.58 1.83 -20.42
N ARG A 556 0.92 2.91 -21.10
CA ARG A 556 0.09 4.09 -21.30
C ARG A 556 -0.66 4.00 -22.63
N PHE A 557 -1.93 4.41 -22.62
CA PHE A 557 -2.67 4.79 -23.83
C PHE A 557 -3.47 6.05 -23.53
N GLU A 558 -3.21 7.10 -24.30
CA GLU A 558 -4.00 8.33 -24.35
C GLU A 558 -4.14 8.78 -25.81
N ALA A 559 -5.28 9.41 -26.13
CA ALA A 559 -5.53 9.94 -27.46
C ALA A 559 -6.17 11.33 -27.39
N HIS A 560 -5.53 12.29 -28.06
CA HIS A 560 -5.98 13.67 -28.16
C HIS A 560 -6.50 14.00 -29.56
N LYS A 561 -7.36 15.01 -29.67
CA LYS A 561 -7.91 15.48 -30.96
C LYS A 561 -8.54 14.33 -31.75
N THR A 562 -9.26 13.48 -31.02
CA THR A 562 -9.75 12.17 -31.48
C THR A 562 -10.72 12.25 -32.66
N GLY A 563 -11.42 13.38 -32.77
CA GLY A 563 -12.50 13.58 -33.74
C GLY A 563 -13.81 12.89 -33.36
N LEU A 564 -13.92 12.30 -32.17
CA LEU A 564 -15.07 11.48 -31.78
C LEU A 564 -16.39 12.26 -31.82
N LYS A 565 -16.40 13.57 -31.58
CA LYS A 565 -17.61 14.39 -31.72
C LYS A 565 -18.24 14.26 -33.11
N GLU A 566 -17.43 14.36 -34.15
CA GLU A 566 -17.88 14.26 -35.54
C GLU A 566 -18.26 12.82 -35.88
N ARG A 567 -17.40 11.86 -35.50
CA ARG A 567 -17.67 10.42 -35.71
C ARG A 567 -19.00 9.97 -35.09
N ILE A 568 -19.27 10.40 -33.86
CA ILE A 568 -20.54 10.13 -33.15
C ILE A 568 -21.71 10.73 -33.94
N ALA A 569 -21.60 11.99 -34.39
CA ALA A 569 -22.65 12.65 -35.16
C ALA A 569 -22.92 11.98 -36.52
N LEU A 570 -21.90 11.38 -37.13
CA LEU A 570 -21.98 10.67 -38.40
C LEU A 570 -22.35 9.18 -38.25
N GLY A 571 -22.40 8.65 -37.03
CA GLY A 571 -22.63 7.23 -36.78
C GLY A 571 -21.47 6.34 -37.22
N GLU A 572 -20.25 6.87 -37.21
CA GLU A 572 -19.03 6.11 -37.52
C GLU A 572 -18.60 5.22 -36.35
N SER A 573 -17.68 4.29 -36.61
CA SER A 573 -17.13 3.40 -35.57
C SER A 573 -16.33 4.18 -34.53
N LEU A 574 -16.41 3.73 -33.27
CA LEU A 574 -15.78 4.32 -32.09
C LEU A 574 -14.89 3.28 -31.39
N PRO A 575 -13.84 3.71 -30.68
CA PRO A 575 -13.10 2.82 -29.79
C PRO A 575 -14.00 2.49 -28.60
N LEU A 576 -14.34 1.20 -28.45
CA LEU A 576 -15.24 0.69 -27.41
C LEU A 576 -14.62 -0.56 -26.76
N GLY A 577 -14.97 -0.84 -25.52
CA GLY A 577 -14.51 -2.04 -24.82
C GLY A 577 -13.09 -1.92 -24.27
N GLY A 578 -12.32 -3.00 -24.38
CA GLY A 578 -10.96 -3.13 -23.84
C GLY A 578 -9.89 -3.21 -24.93
N ASP A 579 -8.68 -2.78 -24.61
CA ASP A 579 -7.50 -2.84 -25.47
C ASP A 579 -6.93 -4.26 -25.46
N THR A 580 -7.69 -5.19 -26.04
CA THR A 580 -7.60 -6.63 -25.78
C THR A 580 -6.21 -7.20 -26.11
N ASN A 581 -5.59 -6.74 -27.19
CA ASN A 581 -4.21 -7.08 -27.54
C ASN A 581 -3.43 -5.80 -27.91
N PRO A 582 -2.63 -5.24 -27.00
CA PRO A 582 -1.89 -4.01 -27.27
C PRO A 582 -0.81 -4.14 -28.37
N ASP A 583 -0.42 -5.36 -28.76
CA ASP A 583 0.48 -5.61 -29.90
C ASP A 583 -0.24 -5.47 -31.25
N VAL A 584 -1.58 -5.54 -31.26
CA VAL A 584 -2.43 -5.34 -32.43
C VAL A 584 -3.47 -4.26 -32.09
N PRO A 585 -3.03 -2.99 -31.98
CA PRO A 585 -3.88 -1.91 -31.46
C PRO A 585 -5.06 -1.64 -32.40
N ASP A 586 -6.26 -1.57 -31.83
CA ASP A 586 -7.51 -1.40 -32.60
C ASP A 586 -8.15 -0.01 -32.42
N TYR A 587 -8.01 0.61 -31.23
CA TYR A 587 -8.62 1.91 -30.95
C TYR A 587 -8.26 2.98 -31.98
N GLU A 588 -7.00 2.97 -32.45
CA GLU A 588 -6.45 3.88 -33.42
C GLU A 588 -7.16 3.82 -34.79
N ASN A 589 -7.75 2.67 -35.15
CA ASN A 589 -8.58 2.53 -36.37
C ASN A 589 -9.91 3.29 -36.26
N HIS A 590 -10.29 3.68 -35.05
CA HIS A 590 -11.54 4.35 -34.72
C HIS A 590 -11.35 5.84 -34.37
N LEU A 591 -10.21 6.42 -34.75
CA LEU A 591 -9.88 7.83 -34.57
C LEU A 591 -9.76 8.55 -35.92
N ASN A 592 -9.92 9.88 -35.92
CA ASN A 592 -9.67 10.67 -37.11
C ASN A 592 -8.16 10.76 -37.41
N ALA A 593 -7.81 10.98 -38.68
CA ALA A 593 -6.40 11.03 -39.12
C ALA A 593 -5.54 12.11 -38.45
N GLY A 594 -6.17 13.13 -37.83
CA GLY A 594 -5.50 14.19 -37.08
C GLY A 594 -5.33 13.90 -35.58
N ALA A 595 -5.77 12.74 -35.10
CA ALA A 595 -5.63 12.35 -33.69
C ALA A 595 -4.16 12.15 -33.32
N VAL A 596 -3.82 12.51 -32.09
CA VAL A 596 -2.48 12.33 -31.51
C VAL A 596 -2.57 11.26 -30.45
N VAL A 597 -1.94 10.11 -30.70
CA VAL A 597 -1.97 8.96 -29.79
C VAL A 597 -0.60 8.78 -29.16
N LYS A 598 -0.56 8.63 -27.83
CA LYS A 598 0.64 8.20 -27.09
C LYS A 598 0.38 6.80 -26.53
N ARG A 599 1.19 5.84 -27.00
CA ARG A 599 1.16 4.45 -26.59
C ARG A 599 2.58 3.96 -26.34
N ASP A 600 2.93 3.81 -25.07
CA ASP A 600 4.29 3.46 -24.65
C ASP A 600 4.31 2.90 -23.21
N GLN A 601 5.49 2.63 -22.68
CA GLN A 601 5.70 2.08 -21.34
C GLN A 601 5.79 3.17 -20.25
N GLN A 602 5.55 4.45 -20.59
CA GLN A 602 5.66 5.56 -19.65
C GLN A 602 4.38 5.68 -18.79
N CYS A 603 4.25 4.77 -17.82
CA CYS A 603 3.11 4.73 -16.88
C CYS A 603 3.17 5.75 -15.75
N MET A 604 4.12 6.69 -15.81
CA MET A 604 4.26 7.80 -14.86
C MET A 604 4.40 9.07 -15.67
N THR A 605 3.40 9.94 -15.58
CA THR A 605 3.43 11.24 -16.24
C THR A 605 3.11 12.31 -15.21
N THR A 606 3.45 13.56 -15.53
CA THR A 606 2.80 14.72 -14.92
C THR A 606 1.57 15.08 -15.72
N GLU A 607 0.82 16.08 -15.26
CA GLU A 607 -0.40 16.53 -15.90
C GLU A 607 -0.18 16.93 -17.38
N ASP A 608 -1.05 16.46 -18.27
CA ASP A 608 -1.20 16.93 -19.64
C ASP A 608 -2.63 17.46 -19.84
N CYS A 609 -2.83 18.37 -20.79
CA CYS A 609 -4.13 18.97 -21.07
C CYS A 609 -5.01 18.01 -21.87
N TYR A 610 -6.28 17.89 -21.46
CA TYR A 610 -7.27 17.04 -22.11
C TYR A 610 -8.50 17.84 -22.49
N ASP A 611 -8.93 17.71 -23.74
CA ASP A 611 -10.18 18.28 -24.22
C ASP A 611 -11.33 17.28 -24.09
N ASN A 612 -12.58 17.77 -24.09
CA ASN A 612 -13.73 16.89 -24.25
C ASN A 612 -13.56 16.03 -25.51
N TYR A 613 -13.95 14.76 -25.42
CA TYR A 613 -13.76 13.71 -26.43
C TYR A 613 -12.33 13.13 -26.52
N ASP A 614 -11.36 13.59 -25.74
CA ASP A 614 -10.08 12.88 -25.60
C ASP A 614 -10.25 11.58 -24.79
N LEU A 615 -9.32 10.63 -24.98
CA LEU A 615 -9.40 9.29 -24.40
C LEU A 615 -8.26 8.98 -23.44
N TYR A 616 -8.58 8.23 -22.39
CA TYR A 616 -7.65 7.72 -21.38
C TYR A 616 -7.95 6.24 -21.12
N LEU A 617 -6.93 5.38 -21.13
CA LEU A 617 -7.07 3.97 -20.71
C LEU A 617 -6.62 3.79 -19.26
N ASN A 618 -7.55 3.46 -18.37
CA ASN A 618 -7.21 3.02 -17.02
C ASN A 618 -7.00 1.51 -17.01
N TYR A 619 -5.73 1.07 -16.96
CA TYR A 619 -5.37 -0.35 -16.88
C TYR A 619 -5.04 -0.71 -15.43
N LEU A 620 -5.65 -1.76 -14.88
CA LEU A 620 -5.41 -2.31 -13.54
C LEU A 620 -4.64 -3.62 -13.62
N ARG A 621 -3.61 -3.81 -12.77
CA ARG A 621 -2.65 -4.93 -12.91
C ARG A 621 -3.20 -6.29 -12.51
N GLY A 622 -2.60 -7.34 -13.05
CA GLY A 622 -2.80 -8.72 -12.62
C GLY A 622 -1.90 -9.15 -11.46
N GLY A 623 -2.14 -10.35 -10.92
CA GLY A 623 -1.32 -10.98 -9.89
C GLY A 623 -0.37 -12.05 -10.43
N PRO A 624 0.65 -12.47 -9.66
CA PRO A 624 1.67 -13.46 -10.07
C PRO A 624 1.15 -14.90 -10.16
N GLY A 625 1.75 -15.72 -11.03
CA GLY A 625 1.42 -17.14 -11.22
C GLY A 625 2.15 -18.12 -10.29
N PHE A 626 1.68 -19.36 -10.23
CA PHE A 626 2.27 -20.45 -9.44
C PHE A 626 2.56 -21.69 -10.29
N GLY A 627 3.74 -22.29 -10.15
CA GLY A 627 4.13 -23.55 -10.81
C GLY A 627 4.46 -23.42 -12.30
N ASP A 628 5.08 -24.45 -12.89
CA ASP A 628 5.43 -24.45 -14.33
C ASP A 628 4.16 -24.38 -15.20
N PRO A 629 4.04 -23.41 -16.13
CA PRO A 629 2.91 -23.33 -17.06
C PRO A 629 2.64 -24.62 -17.85
N LEU A 630 3.65 -25.43 -18.15
CA LEU A 630 3.44 -26.70 -18.87
C LEU A 630 2.67 -27.75 -18.06
N ASP A 631 2.47 -27.53 -16.77
CA ASP A 631 1.71 -28.40 -15.87
C ASP A 631 0.26 -27.91 -15.67
N ARG A 632 -0.16 -26.83 -16.34
CA ARG A 632 -1.56 -26.37 -16.31
C ARG A 632 -2.48 -27.36 -17.02
N GLU A 633 -3.66 -27.60 -16.47
CA GLU A 633 -4.63 -28.53 -17.05
C GLU A 633 -5.18 -27.99 -18.39
N PRO A 634 -5.27 -28.83 -19.45
CA PRO A 634 -5.85 -28.44 -20.74
C PRO A 634 -7.24 -27.80 -20.63
N GLU A 635 -8.10 -28.31 -19.74
CA GLU A 635 -9.44 -27.77 -19.52
C GLU A 635 -9.41 -26.37 -18.90
N ALA A 636 -8.40 -26.08 -18.07
CA ALA A 636 -8.23 -24.73 -17.52
C ALA A 636 -7.79 -23.74 -18.60
N ILE A 637 -6.92 -24.16 -19.51
CA ILE A 637 -6.50 -23.35 -20.67
C ILE A 637 -7.68 -23.10 -21.60
N GLU A 638 -8.51 -24.11 -21.85
CA GLU A 638 -9.75 -23.97 -22.62
C GLU A 638 -10.71 -22.95 -21.99
N ARG A 639 -10.87 -22.97 -20.66
CA ARG A 639 -11.70 -21.99 -19.94
C ARG A 639 -11.11 -20.57 -20.05
N ASP A 640 -9.80 -20.40 -19.91
CA ASP A 640 -9.16 -19.09 -20.01
C ASP A 640 -9.35 -18.48 -21.41
N LEU A 641 -9.21 -19.28 -22.48
CA LEU A 641 -9.43 -18.86 -23.87
C LEU A 641 -10.89 -18.42 -24.10
N ASN A 642 -11.85 -19.21 -23.64
CA ASN A 642 -13.27 -18.92 -23.83
C ASN A 642 -13.78 -17.77 -22.94
N SER A 643 -13.07 -17.45 -21.86
CA SER A 643 -13.37 -16.32 -20.98
C SER A 643 -12.61 -15.05 -21.35
N ALA A 644 -11.89 -15.04 -22.47
CA ALA A 644 -11.01 -13.94 -22.90
C ALA A 644 -9.95 -13.52 -21.86
N LEU A 645 -9.56 -14.43 -20.97
CA LEU A 645 -8.47 -14.23 -20.00
C LEU A 645 -7.10 -14.51 -20.61
N LEU A 646 -7.08 -15.35 -21.66
CA LEU A 646 -5.90 -15.77 -22.39
C LEU A 646 -6.10 -15.54 -23.89
N LEU A 647 -5.12 -14.89 -24.50
CA LEU A 647 -4.99 -14.72 -25.94
C LEU A 647 -4.52 -16.04 -26.58
N PRO A 648 -5.10 -16.46 -27.73
CA PRO A 648 -4.86 -17.78 -28.33
C PRO A 648 -3.38 -18.11 -28.58
N GLU A 649 -2.59 -17.14 -29.02
CA GLU A 649 -1.16 -17.34 -29.30
C GLU A 649 -0.35 -17.75 -28.05
N TYR A 650 -0.79 -17.34 -26.86
CA TYR A 650 -0.11 -17.67 -25.60
C TYR A 650 -0.50 -19.04 -25.05
N ALA A 651 -1.64 -19.61 -25.47
CA ALA A 651 -1.97 -21.00 -25.17
C ALA A 651 -0.89 -21.94 -25.71
N GLN A 652 -0.45 -21.73 -26.96
CA GLN A 652 0.62 -22.52 -27.55
C GLN A 652 2.00 -22.11 -27.01
N ARG A 653 2.33 -20.82 -27.02
CA ARG A 653 3.69 -20.33 -26.69
C ARG A 653 4.09 -20.55 -25.22
N VAL A 654 3.14 -20.42 -24.30
CA VAL A 654 3.42 -20.47 -22.86
C VAL A 654 3.04 -21.83 -22.25
N TYR A 655 1.82 -22.30 -22.54
CA TYR A 655 1.28 -23.52 -21.93
C TYR A 655 1.53 -24.78 -22.75
N GLY A 656 2.08 -24.65 -23.97
CA GLY A 656 2.27 -25.77 -24.88
C GLY A 656 0.97 -26.42 -25.32
N ALA A 657 -0.14 -25.67 -25.32
CA ALA A 657 -1.46 -26.18 -25.67
C ALA A 657 -1.77 -25.98 -27.14
N VAL A 658 -2.31 -27.02 -27.77
CA VAL A 658 -2.82 -26.98 -29.14
C VAL A 658 -4.32 -26.74 -29.06
N ALA A 659 -4.74 -25.52 -29.37
CA ALA A 659 -6.13 -25.10 -29.34
C ALA A 659 -6.68 -24.83 -30.74
N THR A 660 -7.94 -25.20 -30.98
CA THR A 660 -8.67 -24.92 -32.22
C THR A 660 -10.00 -24.27 -31.88
N ARG A 661 -10.50 -23.42 -32.78
CA ARG A 661 -11.78 -22.76 -32.62
C ARG A 661 -12.83 -23.48 -33.46
N ASP A 662 -13.92 -23.92 -32.84
CA ASP A 662 -15.00 -24.63 -33.54
C ASP A 662 -15.91 -23.66 -34.32
N ALA A 663 -16.88 -24.22 -35.05
CA ALA A 663 -17.81 -23.44 -35.88
C ALA A 663 -18.70 -22.47 -35.08
N ASN A 664 -18.86 -22.68 -33.77
CA ASN A 664 -19.60 -21.79 -32.87
C ASN A 664 -18.69 -20.74 -32.22
N GLY A 665 -17.41 -20.71 -32.59
CA GLY A 665 -16.44 -19.77 -32.03
C GLY A 665 -15.89 -20.18 -30.67
N ILE A 666 -16.14 -21.42 -30.21
CA ILE A 666 -15.66 -21.93 -28.92
C ILE A 666 -14.28 -22.57 -29.12
N TRP A 667 -13.32 -22.19 -28.27
CA TRP A 667 -12.01 -22.81 -28.24
C TRP A 667 -12.07 -24.20 -27.62
N ARG A 668 -11.35 -25.15 -28.24
CA ARG A 668 -11.16 -26.52 -27.77
C ARG A 668 -9.68 -26.87 -27.74
N VAL A 669 -9.21 -27.43 -26.64
CA VAL A 669 -7.81 -27.86 -26.49
C VAL A 669 -7.67 -29.36 -26.80
N ASP A 670 -6.81 -29.72 -27.75
CA ASP A 670 -6.49 -31.12 -28.03
C ASP A 670 -5.45 -31.62 -27.01
N ALA A 671 -5.91 -32.43 -26.06
CA ALA A 671 -5.07 -32.97 -25.00
C ALA A 671 -3.90 -33.83 -25.53
N LYS A 672 -4.09 -34.58 -26.62
CA LYS A 672 -3.04 -35.45 -27.19
C LYS A 672 -1.96 -34.62 -27.86
N GLN A 673 -2.35 -33.67 -28.71
CA GLN A 673 -1.39 -32.79 -29.38
C GLN A 673 -0.69 -31.86 -28.38
N THR A 674 -1.42 -31.39 -27.36
CA THR A 674 -0.83 -30.64 -26.24
C THR A 674 0.24 -31.44 -25.51
N ALA A 675 0.01 -32.73 -25.22
CA ALA A 675 1.02 -33.58 -24.58
C ALA A 675 2.29 -33.72 -25.45
N LEU A 676 2.13 -33.88 -26.77
CA LEU A 676 3.26 -33.95 -27.71
C LEU A 676 4.04 -32.63 -27.77
N LEU A 677 3.34 -31.50 -27.90
CA LEU A 677 3.96 -30.17 -27.93
C LEU A 677 4.69 -29.86 -26.62
N ARG A 678 4.14 -30.26 -25.46
CA ARG A 678 4.82 -30.10 -24.17
C ARG A 678 6.13 -30.88 -24.09
N ILE A 679 6.21 -32.07 -24.68
CA ILE A 679 7.48 -32.82 -24.78
C ILE A 679 8.49 -32.04 -25.64
N GLU A 680 8.04 -31.51 -26.78
CA GLU A 680 8.89 -30.69 -27.64
C GLU A 680 9.43 -29.46 -26.91
N ILE A 681 8.57 -28.71 -26.21
CA ILE A 681 8.99 -27.52 -25.44
C ILE A 681 9.97 -27.91 -24.33
N ARG A 682 9.79 -29.06 -23.66
CA ARG A 682 10.78 -29.55 -22.66
C ARG A 682 12.15 -29.77 -23.31
N ASN A 683 12.20 -30.36 -24.50
CA ASN A 683 13.46 -30.53 -25.25
C ASN A 683 14.04 -29.18 -25.70
N GLN A 684 13.22 -28.25 -26.17
CA GLN A 684 13.66 -26.89 -26.54
C GLN A 684 14.22 -26.13 -25.32
N ARG A 685 13.60 -26.27 -24.14
CA ARG A 685 14.11 -25.69 -22.89
C ARG A 685 15.48 -26.24 -22.53
N LEU A 686 15.70 -27.56 -22.64
CA LEU A 686 17.01 -28.17 -22.44
C LEU A 686 18.04 -27.62 -23.44
N ALA A 687 17.69 -27.58 -24.73
CA ALA A 687 18.58 -27.14 -25.80
C ALA A 687 19.00 -25.66 -25.71
N ARG A 688 18.10 -24.77 -25.29
CA ARG A 688 18.40 -23.32 -25.15
C ARG A 688 19.02 -22.95 -23.80
N SER A 689 18.90 -23.82 -22.80
CA SER A 689 19.45 -23.59 -21.47
C SER A 689 20.96 -23.83 -21.45
N GLN A 690 21.64 -23.19 -20.50
CA GLN A 690 23.04 -23.45 -20.21
C GLN A 690 23.22 -23.63 -18.69
N PRO A 691 24.27 -24.34 -18.25
CA PRO A 691 24.59 -24.43 -16.83
C PRO A 691 24.75 -23.02 -16.21
N THR A 692 24.17 -22.80 -15.03
CA THR A 692 24.18 -21.50 -14.35
C THR A 692 25.58 -20.95 -14.17
N GLN A 693 26.58 -21.81 -13.91
CA GLN A 693 27.97 -21.40 -13.76
C GLN A 693 28.54 -20.75 -15.03
N GLU A 694 28.15 -21.21 -16.23
CA GLU A 694 28.61 -20.62 -17.49
C GLU A 694 27.95 -19.26 -17.74
N TRP A 695 26.64 -19.14 -17.49
CA TRP A 695 25.96 -17.84 -17.51
C TRP A 695 26.59 -16.84 -16.54
N MET A 696 26.89 -17.28 -15.30
CA MET A 696 27.50 -16.43 -14.28
C MET A 696 28.86 -15.87 -14.68
N LYS A 697 29.68 -16.62 -15.45
CA LYS A 697 30.97 -16.10 -15.95
C LYS A 697 30.75 -14.89 -16.86
N GLY A 698 29.83 -14.99 -17.82
CA GLY A 698 29.51 -13.89 -18.73
C GLY A 698 28.90 -12.69 -18.00
N GLU A 699 28.01 -12.92 -17.04
CA GLU A 699 27.44 -11.82 -16.25
C GLU A 699 28.49 -11.15 -15.35
N ARG A 700 29.40 -11.93 -14.76
CA ARG A 700 30.54 -11.39 -14.01
C ARG A 700 31.44 -10.52 -14.88
N GLU A 701 31.74 -10.94 -16.11
CA GLU A 701 32.51 -10.13 -17.07
C GLU A 701 31.82 -8.79 -17.34
N ARG A 702 30.50 -8.78 -17.55
CA ARG A 702 29.72 -7.55 -17.69
C ARG A 702 29.81 -6.67 -16.45
N ILE A 703 29.72 -7.23 -15.25
CA ILE A 703 29.84 -6.50 -13.99
C ILE A 703 31.24 -5.86 -13.85
N LEU A 704 32.31 -6.60 -14.17
CA LEU A 704 33.69 -6.11 -14.11
C LEU A 704 33.91 -4.88 -14.98
N VAL A 705 33.31 -4.84 -16.17
CA VAL A 705 33.38 -3.70 -17.11
C VAL A 705 32.25 -2.69 -16.92
N LYS A 706 31.44 -2.82 -15.85
CA LYS A 706 30.27 -1.97 -15.55
C LYS A 706 29.25 -1.88 -16.71
N HIS A 707 29.05 -2.96 -17.46
CA HIS A 707 28.12 -3.02 -18.59
C HIS A 707 26.67 -3.28 -18.16
N ALA A 708 26.04 -2.24 -17.63
CA ALA A 708 24.62 -2.18 -17.31
C ALA A 708 24.07 -0.77 -17.56
N SER A 709 22.75 -0.61 -17.64
CA SER A 709 22.13 0.71 -17.74
C SER A 709 22.37 1.54 -16.47
N THR A 710 22.32 2.86 -16.60
CA THR A 710 22.64 3.79 -15.51
C THR A 710 21.76 3.58 -14.28
N GLN A 711 20.46 3.33 -14.45
CA GLN A 711 19.52 3.06 -13.37
C GLN A 711 19.82 1.76 -12.60
N VAL A 712 20.35 0.73 -13.27
CA VAL A 712 20.81 -0.51 -12.61
C VAL A 712 22.08 -0.24 -11.81
N GLN A 713 23.03 0.49 -12.39
CA GLN A 713 24.25 0.89 -11.68
C GLN A 713 23.93 1.78 -10.48
N HIS A 714 23.01 2.74 -10.62
CA HIS A 714 22.57 3.64 -9.56
C HIS A 714 21.88 2.88 -8.42
N MET A 715 21.00 1.93 -8.73
CA MET A 715 20.35 1.06 -7.73
C MET A 715 21.39 0.32 -6.87
N PHE A 716 22.38 -0.32 -7.48
CA PHE A 716 23.45 -1.00 -6.74
C PHE A 716 24.34 -0.02 -5.97
N ALA A 717 24.75 1.10 -6.58
CA ALA A 717 25.59 2.10 -5.93
C ALA A 717 24.93 2.69 -4.67
N THR A 718 23.64 3.01 -4.73
CA THR A 718 22.88 3.52 -3.58
C THR A 718 22.69 2.46 -2.49
N SER A 719 22.43 1.21 -2.88
CA SER A 719 22.32 0.07 -1.95
C SER A 719 23.65 -0.20 -1.23
N PHE A 720 24.78 -0.22 -1.95
CA PHE A 720 26.12 -0.37 -1.36
C PHE A 720 26.47 0.79 -0.45
N GLY A 721 26.10 2.02 -0.84
CA GLY A 721 26.30 3.22 -0.04
C GLY A 721 25.59 3.20 1.32
N LEU A 722 24.48 2.47 1.45
CA LEU A 722 23.77 2.26 2.71
C LEU A 722 24.21 0.99 3.44
N SER A 723 24.61 -0.05 2.70
CA SER A 723 24.88 -1.38 3.23
C SER A 723 26.22 -1.94 2.77
N ARG A 724 27.21 -1.87 3.66
CA ARG A 724 28.50 -2.54 3.47
C ARG A 724 28.36 -4.06 3.46
N LYS A 725 27.42 -4.61 4.24
CA LYS A 725 27.16 -6.06 4.29
C LYS A 725 26.67 -6.56 2.93
N PHE A 726 25.69 -5.90 2.32
CA PHE A 726 25.19 -6.26 1.01
C PHE A 726 26.26 -6.11 -0.09
N GLU A 727 27.06 -5.04 -0.05
CA GLU A 727 28.20 -4.87 -0.97
C GLU A 727 29.18 -6.06 -0.89
N GLN A 728 29.55 -6.48 0.33
CA GLN A 728 30.46 -7.60 0.54
C GLN A 728 29.86 -8.92 0.07
N GLU A 729 28.57 -9.14 0.30
CA GLU A 729 27.86 -10.34 -0.18
C GLU A 729 27.82 -10.37 -1.71
N PHE A 730 27.54 -9.24 -2.37
CA PHE A 730 27.55 -9.11 -3.82
C PHE A 730 28.95 -9.39 -4.40
N ARG A 731 29.99 -8.76 -3.83
CA ARG A 731 31.39 -8.97 -4.26
C ARG A 731 31.82 -10.42 -4.12
N ARG A 732 31.46 -11.06 -3.00
CA ARG A 732 31.78 -12.47 -2.74
C ARG A 732 31.04 -13.39 -3.70
N PHE A 733 29.76 -13.14 -3.96
CA PHE A 733 28.96 -13.94 -4.88
C PHE A 733 29.51 -13.89 -6.31
N TRP A 734 29.93 -12.71 -6.75
CA TRP A 734 30.48 -12.50 -8.10
C TRP A 734 32.01 -12.60 -8.19
N ASP A 735 32.69 -12.98 -7.10
CA ASP A 735 34.17 -13.06 -7.05
C ASP A 735 34.86 -11.81 -7.63
N LEU A 736 34.45 -10.62 -7.19
CA LEU A 736 34.96 -9.36 -7.73
C LEU A 736 36.24 -8.95 -6.99
N PRO A 737 37.26 -8.41 -7.70
CA PRO A 737 38.48 -7.94 -7.06
C PRO A 737 38.19 -6.73 -6.17
N GLU A 738 38.99 -6.54 -5.12
CA GLU A 738 38.86 -5.40 -4.21
C GLU A 738 38.97 -4.04 -4.93
N THR A 739 39.71 -4.01 -6.05
CA THR A 739 39.88 -2.82 -6.89
C THR A 739 38.63 -2.43 -7.68
N TRP A 740 37.70 -3.36 -7.91
CA TRP A 740 36.42 -3.05 -8.55
C TRP A 740 35.60 -2.20 -7.58
N THR A 741 35.06 -1.08 -8.04
CA THR A 741 34.17 -0.23 -7.22
C THR A 741 33.07 0.34 -8.10
N LEU A 742 31.90 0.58 -7.51
CA LEU A 742 30.78 1.23 -8.18
C LEU A 742 30.29 2.36 -7.28
N LYS A 743 30.74 3.59 -7.56
CA LYS A 743 30.35 4.77 -6.80
C LYS A 743 29.32 5.57 -7.55
N GLU A 744 28.34 6.09 -6.83
CA GLU A 744 27.24 6.87 -7.40
C GLU A 744 27.74 8.14 -8.11
N GLU A 745 28.80 8.77 -7.60
CA GLU A 745 29.42 9.98 -8.17
C GLU A 745 30.09 9.75 -9.55
N GLU A 746 30.30 8.50 -9.95
CA GLU A 746 30.88 8.13 -11.26
C GLU A 746 29.82 7.97 -12.36
N LEU A 747 28.53 7.99 -12.02
CA LEU A 747 27.44 7.61 -12.94
C LEU A 747 26.90 8.75 -13.82
N ASN A 748 27.47 9.95 -13.70
CA ASN A 748 27.05 11.15 -14.44
C ASN A 748 25.52 11.45 -14.34
N VAL A 749 24.94 11.18 -13.18
CA VAL A 749 23.55 11.52 -12.82
C VAL A 749 23.53 12.42 -11.57
N PRO A 750 22.46 13.17 -11.32
CA PRO A 750 22.32 13.92 -10.08
C PRO A 750 22.38 13.01 -8.85
N THR A 751 23.18 13.39 -7.85
CA THR A 751 23.37 12.62 -6.58
C THR A 751 22.95 13.43 -5.35
N TYR A 752 22.02 14.36 -5.52
CA TYR A 752 21.49 15.18 -4.43
C TYR A 752 20.86 14.27 -3.37
N GLY A 753 21.14 14.54 -2.09
CA GLY A 753 20.68 13.68 -1.00
C GLY A 753 21.56 12.45 -0.74
N ALA A 754 22.57 12.15 -1.56
CA ALA A 754 23.43 10.99 -1.32
C ALA A 754 24.28 11.13 -0.04
N LYS A 755 24.84 12.32 0.23
CA LYS A 755 25.74 12.60 1.37
C LYS A 755 25.17 13.54 2.44
N PHE A 756 24.42 14.56 2.02
CA PHE A 756 23.93 15.63 2.91
C PHE A 756 22.44 15.50 3.16
N ARG A 757 22.08 15.19 4.42
CA ARG A 757 20.72 14.86 4.83
C ARG A 757 20.42 15.47 6.20
N MET A 758 19.15 15.81 6.43
CA MET A 758 18.70 16.35 7.71
C MET A 758 17.42 15.65 8.15
N ASP A 759 17.57 14.71 9.06
CA ASP A 759 16.46 14.00 9.69
C ASP A 759 15.56 14.95 10.49
N LEU A 760 14.28 14.58 10.63
CA LEU A 760 13.28 15.34 11.38
C LEU A 760 13.69 15.53 12.84
N SER A 761 14.31 14.54 13.48
CA SER A 761 14.80 14.57 14.87
C SER A 761 15.82 15.67 15.16
N ARG A 762 16.41 16.28 14.12
CA ARG A 762 17.34 17.41 14.27
C ARG A 762 16.64 18.77 14.43
N MET A 763 15.32 18.80 14.26
CA MET A 763 14.52 20.02 14.49
C MET A 763 14.37 20.26 16.00
N PRO A 764 14.29 21.53 16.45
CA PRO A 764 14.02 21.84 17.85
C PRO A 764 12.72 21.21 18.34
N ASP A 765 12.73 20.68 19.57
CA ASP A 765 11.55 20.10 20.25
C ASP A 765 10.91 18.90 19.52
N VAL A 766 11.69 18.17 18.71
CA VAL A 766 11.23 16.95 18.04
C VAL A 766 11.86 15.72 18.67
N ASN A 767 11.00 14.86 19.22
CA ASN A 767 11.30 13.53 19.73
C ASN A 767 10.54 12.51 18.87
N THR A 768 11.26 11.87 17.94
CA THR A 768 10.67 10.88 17.03
C THR A 768 10.43 9.54 17.73
N VAL A 769 9.34 8.86 17.40
CA VAL A 769 9.08 7.49 17.84
C VAL A 769 9.78 6.52 16.90
N VAL A 770 10.75 5.75 17.41
CA VAL A 770 11.44 4.68 16.66
C VAL A 770 10.89 3.33 17.12
N LEU A 771 10.40 2.52 16.17
CA LEU A 771 9.73 1.24 16.42
C LEU A 771 10.41 0.06 15.72
N VAL A 772 11.59 0.27 15.14
CA VAL A 772 12.38 -0.72 14.40
C VAL A 772 13.84 -0.64 14.83
N GLU A 773 14.62 -1.68 14.52
CA GLU A 773 16.07 -1.58 14.50
C GLU A 773 16.51 -0.84 13.23
N GLU A 774 17.35 0.19 13.36
CA GLU A 774 17.78 1.05 12.24
C GLU A 774 19.20 0.78 11.72
#